data_AF-A0A9P1GHJ7-F1
#
_entry.id   AF-A0A9P1GHJ7-F1
#
_cell.length_a   1.000
_cell.length_b   1.000
_cell.length_c   1.000
_cell.angle_alpha   90.00
_cell.angle_beta   90.00
_cell.angle_gamma   90.00
#
_symmetry.space_group_name_H-M   'P 1'
#
loop_
_entity.id
_entity.type
_entity.pdbx_description
1 polymer ?
#
loop_
_entity_poly.entity_id
_entity_poly.type
_entity_poly.pdbx_seq_one_letter_code
_entity_poly.pdbx_strand_id
1 'polypeptide(L)'
;MHPSAPTYLTGRLGFQSNSAMGEKELEQTLCFVGWRGEIAGSRSGVSSRALSKEEQEVVKEWRAQEEVLTLEEAKDKVKGQFLIPPDELIEKAMLYLAKNQYGMEDPELLADDFLFVGQVIGPLEKDEFIKTLGQFDLKVAFPDQKVRWHDFRVDPYDASRVWFTARSMGTNLGAIPPLIAEATNKAFESPPEACSLRFNGQGQVVEYTAGYVIDRRQGNTGGRGGLLGPLYAIGKGFPFPEAQPYEWSWQRKLFTWLGELLAGENCFILDRFQIPAIYRCSAVMEGKTAIAAYAQAWCLYVWVPGIDGLLGGQGAVDSRPLGPADVVLLPLTLLGAISSSADFSALPLLAAHALKLGMFAWRMPFVWDHECWAALTELSFLCSAAPRQFWRLARRQLLVLYASAAWWKLNTSFLDPRTSCSTVILIQLLSTYTPSDLAQHFAPVVARWAPLLGIGGEATIAMLLLCCPRLGVLSALAFHLLVLLCPAPNFAGGFSVCCAARLLLLLPMEAAPQCRWSPWVALGAAVFAGVIPSAASAAYGALAFSLLQGLWTKTTTTTTEAITFSTFVSPLLLLTLVYAFLLPVLGLQHMASCSMYANLKHYGGSNHLVVPTGLLQDWFHDLHSPWGPAFGGALWRLDAVDGADGAAALTARNAWTAVEPPRAVELLRSNGHSGRQFAAYYARLESLEAAGVSSYRLFHWSSPPSSFAAPCAPRPQRRRGVPR
;
A
#
# COMPACT_ATOMS: atom_id res chain seq x y z
N MET A 1 12.18 -1.11 -43.57
CA MET A 1 10.83 -1.73 -43.59
C MET A 1 9.97 -0.96 -42.59
N HIS A 2 9.07 -0.12 -43.12
CA HIS A 2 8.09 0.68 -42.37
C HIS A 2 6.68 0.11 -42.67
N PRO A 3 5.73 0.16 -41.73
CA PRO A 3 4.30 0.22 -42.03
C PRO A 3 3.72 1.57 -41.55
N SER A 4 3.31 2.49 -42.43
CA SER A 4 2.04 2.58 -43.18
C SER A 4 0.84 3.04 -42.33
N ALA A 5 0.46 4.31 -42.53
CA ALA A 5 -0.78 4.95 -42.10
C ALA A 5 -1.88 4.83 -43.19
N PRO A 6 -3.18 4.97 -42.86
CA PRO A 6 -4.25 4.96 -43.85
C PRO A 6 -4.76 6.36 -44.25
N THR A 7 -5.25 6.38 -45.48
CA THR A 7 -5.58 7.49 -46.38
C THR A 7 -6.97 8.10 -46.13
N TYR A 8 -7.10 9.41 -46.35
CA TYR A 8 -8.37 10.16 -46.42
C TYR A 8 -8.95 10.14 -47.85
N LEU A 9 -10.27 9.97 -47.95
CA LEU A 9 -11.04 10.08 -49.20
C LEU A 9 -11.84 11.39 -49.21
N THR A 10 -11.58 12.20 -50.23
CA THR A 10 -12.24 13.46 -50.57
C THR A 10 -13.47 13.23 -51.46
N GLY A 11 -14.55 13.99 -51.24
CA GLY A 11 -15.67 14.12 -52.17
C GLY A 11 -16.14 15.59 -52.24
N ARG A 12 -15.88 16.23 -53.38
CA ARG A 12 -16.45 17.54 -53.81
C ARG A 12 -17.87 17.35 -54.35
N LEU A 13 -18.69 18.39 -54.22
CA LEU A 13 -19.74 18.90 -55.12
C LEU A 13 -20.31 20.13 -54.38
N GLY A 14 -20.57 21.33 -54.90
CA GLY A 14 -20.68 21.90 -56.24
C GLY A 14 -21.61 23.12 -56.05
N PHE A 15 -21.13 24.32 -56.32
CA PHE A 15 -21.85 25.59 -56.12
C PHE A 15 -22.96 25.79 -57.17
N GLN A 16 -24.09 26.39 -56.77
CA GLN A 16 -24.87 27.29 -57.64
C GLN A 16 -25.72 28.26 -56.81
N SER A 17 -26.00 29.40 -57.42
CA SER A 17 -26.19 30.74 -56.84
C SER A 17 -27.60 31.32 -57.00
N ASN A 18 -27.80 32.47 -56.34
CA ASN A 18 -28.83 33.52 -56.57
C ASN A 18 -30.18 33.30 -55.85
N SER A 19 -30.90 34.30 -55.33
CA SER A 19 -30.69 35.74 -55.08
C SER A 19 -32.00 36.29 -54.47
N ALA A 20 -31.87 37.27 -53.57
CA ALA A 20 -32.76 38.43 -53.36
C ALA A 20 -34.12 38.34 -52.60
N MET A 21 -34.33 39.42 -51.83
CA MET A 21 -35.55 39.96 -51.17
C MET A 21 -36.08 39.20 -49.95
N GLY A 22 -36.50 39.83 -48.85
CA GLY A 22 -36.76 41.24 -48.55
C GLY A 22 -37.55 41.30 -47.23
N GLU A 23 -37.46 42.43 -46.54
CA GLU A 23 -37.97 42.69 -45.18
C GLU A 23 -39.49 42.53 -44.99
N LYS A 24 -39.85 42.44 -43.70
CA LYS A 24 -41.13 42.79 -43.04
C LYS A 24 -42.12 41.68 -42.69
N GLU A 25 -42.08 41.35 -41.39
CA GLU A 25 -43.14 41.62 -40.41
C GLU A 25 -44.36 40.68 -40.32
N LEU A 26 -44.78 40.51 -39.06
CA LEU A 26 -46.08 40.07 -38.54
C LEU A 26 -46.33 38.56 -38.50
N GLU A 27 -46.06 37.95 -37.35
CA GLU A 27 -47.01 37.78 -36.24
C GLU A 27 -47.99 36.63 -36.47
N GLN A 28 -47.92 35.69 -35.53
CA GLN A 28 -49.03 34.86 -35.03
C GLN A 28 -49.83 34.08 -36.08
N THR A 29 -49.79 32.74 -35.96
CA THR A 29 -50.99 31.92 -35.66
C THR A 29 -50.82 30.46 -36.16
N LEU A 30 -50.94 29.54 -35.19
CA LEU A 30 -51.43 28.16 -35.26
C LEU A 30 -50.58 26.98 -35.81
N CYS A 31 -50.35 26.07 -34.87
CA CYS A 31 -50.38 24.60 -34.93
C CYS A 31 -50.97 23.89 -36.18
N PHE A 32 -50.25 22.81 -36.53
CA PHE A 32 -50.71 21.48 -36.99
C PHE A 32 -51.34 21.35 -38.40
N VAL A 33 -50.55 20.85 -39.37
CA VAL A 33 -50.56 19.46 -39.91
C VAL A 33 -49.94 19.45 -41.32
N GLY A 34 -48.93 18.59 -41.53
CA GLY A 34 -48.84 17.77 -42.75
C GLY A 34 -47.73 18.08 -43.74
N TRP A 35 -46.57 17.41 -43.59
CA TRP A 35 -45.93 16.85 -44.78
C TRP A 35 -45.17 15.54 -44.45
N ARG A 36 -45.60 14.47 -45.11
CA ARG A 36 -44.91 13.18 -45.18
C ARG A 36 -43.86 13.25 -46.29
N GLY A 37 -42.64 12.78 -46.00
CA GLY A 37 -41.62 12.44 -46.98
C GLY A 37 -40.61 11.50 -46.33
N GLU A 38 -40.64 10.24 -46.72
CA GLU A 38 -39.81 9.15 -46.22
C GLU A 38 -38.32 9.40 -46.47
N ILE A 39 -37.51 9.41 -45.41
CA ILE A 39 -36.10 8.97 -45.49
C ILE A 39 -35.85 8.03 -44.33
N ALA A 40 -35.77 6.74 -44.66
CA ALA A 40 -35.32 5.69 -43.76
C ALA A 40 -33.85 5.92 -43.39
N GLY A 41 -33.57 6.09 -42.10
CA GLY A 41 -32.23 6.20 -41.55
C GLY A 41 -32.30 6.45 -40.04
N SER A 42 -32.04 5.41 -39.26
CA SER A 42 -32.13 5.40 -37.79
C SER A 42 -31.40 6.58 -37.12
N ARG A 43 -32.16 7.55 -36.60
CA ARG A 43 -31.73 8.41 -35.50
C ARG A 43 -32.62 8.09 -34.31
N SER A 44 -32.02 7.53 -33.26
CA SER A 44 -32.65 7.39 -31.95
C SER A 44 -33.05 8.79 -31.45
N GLY A 45 -34.34 9.08 -31.51
CA GLY A 45 -34.91 10.31 -30.98
C GLY A 45 -34.79 10.33 -29.45
N VAL A 46 -33.92 11.18 -28.93
CA VAL A 46 -34.01 11.61 -27.53
C VAL A 46 -35.17 12.60 -27.49
N SER A 47 -36.34 12.13 -27.06
CA SER A 47 -37.46 13.01 -26.71
C SER A 47 -37.10 13.74 -25.41
N SER A 48 -37.00 15.08 -25.46
CA SER A 48 -36.85 15.90 -24.26
C SER A 48 -38.14 15.83 -23.43
N ARG A 49 -38.11 15.10 -22.32
CA ARG A 49 -39.23 15.03 -21.38
C ARG A 49 -39.35 16.37 -20.64
N ALA A 50 -40.51 17.00 -20.69
CA ALA A 50 -40.83 18.15 -19.84
C ALA A 50 -40.92 17.71 -18.36
N LEU A 51 -40.53 18.60 -17.44
CA LEU A 51 -40.67 18.35 -16.00
C LEU A 51 -42.12 18.02 -15.64
N SER A 52 -42.30 17.01 -14.81
CA SER A 52 -43.60 16.67 -14.23
C SER A 52 -44.08 17.77 -13.29
N LYS A 53 -45.37 17.77 -12.96
CA LYS A 53 -45.92 18.71 -11.95
C LYS A 53 -45.27 18.51 -10.58
N GLU A 54 -44.97 17.27 -10.21
CA GLU A 54 -44.28 16.94 -8.96
C GLU A 54 -42.86 17.54 -8.94
N GLU A 55 -42.10 17.39 -10.03
CA GLU A 55 -40.76 17.98 -10.17
C GLU A 55 -40.82 19.52 -10.14
N GLN A 56 -41.87 20.12 -10.71
CA GLN A 56 -42.08 21.58 -10.67
C GLN A 56 -42.38 22.09 -9.25
N GLU A 57 -43.20 21.38 -8.47
CA GLU A 57 -43.44 21.77 -7.07
C GLU A 57 -42.18 21.59 -6.21
N VAL A 58 -41.37 20.54 -6.43
CA VAL A 58 -40.06 20.39 -5.76
C VAL A 58 -39.15 21.58 -6.05
N VAL A 59 -39.06 22.02 -7.31
CA VAL A 59 -38.27 23.20 -7.68
C VAL A 59 -38.80 24.45 -6.97
N LYS A 60 -40.12 24.63 -6.92
CA LYS A 60 -40.76 25.79 -6.28
C LYS A 60 -40.51 25.82 -4.77
N GLU A 61 -40.65 24.70 -4.08
CA GLU A 61 -40.36 24.57 -2.65
C GLU A 61 -38.88 24.89 -2.37
N TRP A 62 -37.97 24.34 -3.17
CA TRP A 62 -36.53 24.62 -3.05
C TRP A 62 -36.20 26.10 -3.27
N ARG A 63 -36.79 26.74 -4.30
CA ARG A 63 -36.60 28.18 -4.54
C ARG A 63 -37.08 29.04 -3.36
N ALA A 64 -38.15 28.63 -2.69
CA ALA A 64 -38.68 29.33 -1.52
C ALA A 64 -37.77 29.16 -0.28
N GLN A 65 -37.00 28.07 -0.20
CA GLN A 65 -36.08 27.79 0.90
C GLN A 65 -34.70 28.45 0.73
N GLU A 66 -34.13 28.46 -0.48
CA GLU A 66 -32.73 28.82 -0.73
C GLU A 66 -32.54 30.21 -1.39
N GLU A 67 -33.53 31.12 -1.32
CA GLU A 67 -33.49 32.48 -1.92
C GLU A 67 -33.05 32.53 -3.39
N VAL A 68 -33.54 31.61 -4.22
CA VAL A 68 -33.09 31.47 -5.61
C VAL A 68 -33.68 32.56 -6.51
N LEU A 69 -32.83 33.48 -6.99
CA LEU A 69 -33.19 34.61 -7.85
C LEU A 69 -33.01 34.29 -9.34
N THR A 70 -33.98 34.69 -10.15
CA THR A 70 -33.80 34.89 -11.60
C THR A 70 -32.97 36.15 -11.88
N LEU A 71 -32.54 36.35 -13.13
CA LEU A 71 -31.81 37.56 -13.53
C LEU A 71 -32.61 38.84 -13.26
N GLU A 72 -33.91 38.84 -13.53
CA GLU A 72 -34.76 40.01 -13.28
C GLU A 72 -34.96 40.24 -11.78
N GLU A 73 -35.23 39.19 -10.99
CA GLU A 73 -35.34 39.30 -9.53
C GLU A 73 -34.03 39.78 -8.88
N ALA A 74 -32.87 39.35 -9.42
CA ALA A 74 -31.56 39.81 -8.97
C ALA A 74 -31.35 41.30 -9.25
N LYS A 75 -31.74 41.78 -10.45
CA LYS A 75 -31.70 43.22 -10.79
C LYS A 75 -32.65 44.03 -9.90
N ASP A 76 -33.87 43.55 -9.70
CA ASP A 76 -34.87 44.23 -8.87
C ASP A 76 -34.41 44.34 -7.42
N LYS A 77 -33.75 43.31 -6.88
CA LYS A 77 -33.24 43.30 -5.51
C LYS A 77 -32.29 44.47 -5.23
N VAL A 78 -31.42 44.84 -6.16
CA VAL A 78 -30.42 45.90 -5.99
C VAL A 78 -30.86 47.27 -6.50
N LYS A 79 -32.08 47.37 -7.03
CA LYS A 79 -32.62 48.61 -7.55
C LYS A 79 -32.66 49.68 -6.45
N GLY A 80 -32.00 50.81 -6.71
CA GLY A 80 -31.91 51.93 -5.76
C GLY A 80 -30.93 51.74 -4.61
N GLN A 81 -30.17 50.64 -4.56
CA GLN A 81 -29.14 50.42 -3.55
C GLN A 81 -27.78 51.06 -3.90
N PHE A 82 -27.59 51.46 -5.15
CA PHE A 82 -26.39 52.14 -5.64
C PHE A 82 -26.76 53.39 -6.44
N LEU A 83 -25.83 54.35 -6.53
CA LEU A 83 -26.06 55.65 -7.17
C LEU A 83 -26.34 55.53 -8.68
N ILE A 84 -25.83 54.48 -9.31
CA ILE A 84 -25.99 54.22 -10.74
C ILE A 84 -27.00 53.08 -10.91
N PRO A 85 -28.06 53.25 -11.71
CA PRO A 85 -29.04 52.19 -11.98
C PRO A 85 -28.41 50.92 -12.58
N PRO A 86 -28.97 49.72 -12.32
CA PRO A 86 -28.36 48.47 -12.76
C PRO A 86 -28.07 48.36 -14.27
N ASP A 87 -28.99 48.79 -15.12
CA ASP A 87 -28.80 48.72 -16.58
C ASP A 87 -27.72 49.71 -17.06
N GLU A 88 -27.68 50.93 -16.49
CA GLU A 88 -26.61 51.90 -16.79
C GLU A 88 -25.24 51.40 -16.30
N LEU A 89 -25.20 50.73 -15.15
CA LEU A 89 -23.97 50.15 -14.61
C LEU A 89 -23.39 49.06 -15.54
N ILE A 90 -24.26 48.23 -16.12
CA ILE A 90 -23.89 47.25 -17.14
C ILE A 90 -23.33 47.94 -18.39
N GLU A 91 -23.97 49.01 -18.87
CA GLU A 91 -23.46 49.78 -20.02
C GLU A 91 -22.09 50.41 -19.72
N LYS A 92 -21.86 50.91 -18.50
CA LYS A 92 -20.54 51.41 -18.07
C LYS A 92 -19.48 50.32 -18.06
N ALA A 93 -19.81 49.10 -17.64
CA ALA A 93 -18.92 47.95 -17.74
C ALA A 93 -18.56 47.64 -19.19
N MET A 94 -19.54 47.63 -20.10
CA MET A 94 -19.31 47.44 -21.53
C MET A 94 -18.45 48.56 -22.12
N LEU A 95 -18.68 49.82 -21.73
CA LEU A 95 -17.90 50.97 -22.15
C LEU A 95 -16.43 50.84 -21.74
N TYR A 96 -16.17 50.46 -20.48
CA TYR A 96 -14.82 50.21 -19.99
C TYR A 96 -14.12 49.14 -20.83
N LEU A 97 -14.76 47.99 -21.08
CA LEU A 97 -14.19 46.93 -21.89
C LEU A 97 -13.96 47.37 -23.34
N ALA A 98 -14.90 48.10 -23.93
CA ALA A 98 -14.79 48.59 -25.30
C ALA A 98 -13.57 49.50 -25.51
N LYS A 99 -13.29 50.38 -24.54
CA LYS A 99 -12.14 51.29 -24.59
C LYS A 99 -10.84 50.63 -24.16
N ASN A 100 -10.85 49.78 -23.12
CA ASN A 100 -9.62 49.39 -22.42
C ASN A 100 -9.20 47.90 -22.57
N GLN A 101 -9.95 47.06 -23.31
CA GLN A 101 -9.66 45.61 -23.38
C GLN A 101 -8.32 45.24 -24.07
N TYR A 102 -7.83 46.08 -24.99
CA TYR A 102 -6.65 45.79 -25.82
C TYR A 102 -5.47 46.74 -25.53
N GLY A 103 -5.52 47.43 -24.41
CA GLY A 103 -4.64 48.53 -24.05
C GLY A 103 -5.43 49.60 -23.30
N MET A 104 -4.75 50.48 -22.57
CA MET A 104 -5.41 51.52 -21.79
C MET A 104 -5.65 52.79 -22.64
N GLU A 105 -6.81 52.90 -23.28
CA GLU A 105 -7.18 54.06 -24.11
C GLU A 105 -7.77 55.21 -23.27
N ASP A 106 -8.49 54.88 -22.20
CA ASP A 106 -9.13 55.85 -21.31
C ASP A 106 -8.88 55.49 -19.82
N PRO A 107 -7.73 55.91 -19.27
CA PRO A 107 -7.35 55.65 -17.89
C PRO A 107 -8.25 56.33 -16.84
N GLU A 108 -9.01 57.36 -17.22
CA GLU A 108 -9.87 58.12 -16.30
C GLU A 108 -11.10 57.31 -15.86
N LEU A 109 -11.43 56.25 -16.62
CA LEU A 109 -12.42 55.26 -16.23
C LEU A 109 -11.99 54.41 -15.02
N LEU A 110 -10.71 54.42 -14.65
CA LEU A 110 -10.20 53.78 -13.44
C LEU A 110 -10.15 54.78 -12.28
N ALA A 111 -10.70 54.42 -11.13
CA ALA A 111 -10.57 55.20 -9.90
C ALA A 111 -9.11 55.21 -9.41
N ASP A 112 -8.72 56.19 -8.61
CA ASP A 112 -7.34 56.29 -8.12
C ASP A 112 -6.94 55.15 -7.16
N ASP A 113 -7.91 54.57 -6.46
CA ASP A 113 -7.77 53.39 -5.59
C ASP A 113 -8.03 52.06 -6.32
N PHE A 114 -7.91 52.04 -7.66
CA PHE A 114 -8.18 50.86 -8.47
C PHE A 114 -7.26 49.67 -8.14
N LEU A 115 -7.86 48.47 -8.13
CA LEU A 115 -7.16 47.19 -8.02
C LEU A 115 -7.54 46.20 -9.13
N PHE A 116 -6.53 45.61 -9.78
CA PHE A 116 -6.70 44.42 -10.61
C PHE A 116 -6.39 43.15 -9.81
N VAL A 117 -7.31 42.18 -9.83
CA VAL A 117 -7.16 40.91 -9.09
C VAL A 117 -7.43 39.73 -10.02
N GLY A 118 -6.37 39.05 -10.44
CA GLY A 118 -6.44 37.82 -11.20
C GLY A 118 -6.28 36.57 -10.33
N GLN A 119 -6.60 35.40 -10.89
CA GLN A 119 -6.42 34.11 -10.20
C GLN A 119 -4.97 33.87 -9.72
N VAL A 120 -3.99 34.29 -10.52
CA VAL A 120 -2.56 34.10 -10.28
C VAL A 120 -1.80 35.42 -10.24
N ILE A 121 -2.31 36.46 -10.91
CA ILE A 121 -1.64 37.76 -11.07
C ILE A 121 -2.38 38.80 -10.23
N GLY A 122 -1.64 39.55 -9.43
CA GLY A 122 -2.15 40.64 -8.60
C GLY A 122 -2.17 40.31 -7.10
N PRO A 123 -2.72 41.20 -6.26
CA PRO A 123 -3.36 42.47 -6.65
C PRO A 123 -2.37 43.46 -7.29
N LEU A 124 -2.80 44.17 -8.33
CA LEU A 124 -2.03 45.26 -8.98
C LEU A 124 -2.77 46.59 -8.81
N GLU A 125 -2.05 47.63 -8.40
CA GLU A 125 -2.59 49.00 -8.34
C GLU A 125 -2.72 49.62 -9.74
N LYS A 126 -3.45 50.75 -9.86
CA LYS A 126 -3.71 51.45 -11.13
C LYS A 126 -2.49 51.59 -12.04
N ASP A 127 -1.42 52.20 -11.55
CA ASP A 127 -0.23 52.47 -12.37
C ASP A 127 0.48 51.18 -12.80
N GLU A 128 0.53 50.19 -11.92
CA GLU A 128 1.13 48.89 -12.20
C GLU A 128 0.30 48.11 -13.22
N PHE A 129 -1.03 48.15 -13.11
CA PHE A 129 -1.93 47.53 -14.06
C PHE A 129 -1.83 48.16 -15.45
N ILE A 130 -1.85 49.50 -15.55
CA ILE A 130 -1.71 50.23 -16.82
C ILE A 130 -0.36 49.89 -17.47
N LYS A 131 0.71 49.92 -16.69
CA LYS A 131 2.06 49.57 -17.16
C LYS A 131 2.11 48.12 -17.65
N THR A 132 1.55 47.19 -16.89
CA THR A 132 1.56 45.75 -17.21
C THR A 132 0.74 45.46 -18.47
N LEU A 133 -0.46 46.05 -18.59
CA LEU A 133 -1.29 45.92 -19.78
C LEU A 133 -0.59 46.48 -21.03
N GLY A 134 0.12 47.61 -20.88
CA GLY A 134 0.89 48.22 -21.96
C GLY A 134 2.13 47.44 -22.41
N GLN A 135 2.63 46.49 -21.61
CA GLN A 135 3.74 45.61 -22.01
C GLN A 135 3.32 44.51 -22.99
N PHE A 136 2.03 44.17 -23.04
CA PHE A 136 1.48 43.14 -23.90
C PHE A 136 0.63 43.78 -24.99
N ASP A 137 1.23 44.04 -26.16
CA ASP A 137 0.44 44.49 -27.32
C ASP A 137 -0.38 43.32 -27.88
N LEU A 138 -1.53 43.07 -27.26
CA LEU A 138 -2.42 41.96 -27.60
C LEU A 138 -3.01 42.12 -29.01
N LYS A 139 -3.17 43.37 -29.50
CA LYS A 139 -3.62 43.66 -30.87
C LYS A 139 -2.58 43.21 -31.90
N VAL A 140 -1.29 43.41 -31.62
CA VAL A 140 -0.21 42.88 -32.47
C VAL A 140 -0.08 41.37 -32.32
N ALA A 141 -0.11 40.87 -31.08
CA ALA A 141 0.08 39.46 -30.79
C ALA A 141 -1.02 38.57 -31.39
N PHE A 142 -2.27 39.01 -31.32
CA PHE A 142 -3.48 38.29 -31.70
C PHE A 142 -4.46 39.23 -32.44
N PRO A 143 -4.15 39.63 -33.68
CA PRO A 143 -4.93 40.64 -34.41
C PRO A 143 -6.34 40.15 -34.78
N ASP A 144 -6.59 38.84 -34.79
CA ASP A 144 -7.89 38.21 -35.02
C ASP A 144 -8.64 37.87 -33.72
N GLN A 145 -8.16 38.34 -32.56
CA GLN A 145 -8.73 38.00 -31.27
C GLN A 145 -10.20 38.42 -31.14
N LYS A 146 -11.01 37.49 -30.61
CA LYS A 146 -12.39 37.74 -30.20
C LYS A 146 -12.59 37.24 -28.79
N VAL A 147 -12.93 38.14 -27.86
CA VAL A 147 -13.12 37.77 -26.44
C VAL A 147 -14.46 37.06 -26.18
N ARG A 148 -15.48 37.30 -27.02
CA ARG A 148 -16.83 36.70 -26.90
C ARG A 148 -17.46 36.94 -25.51
N TRP A 149 -17.57 38.21 -25.12
CA TRP A 149 -18.24 38.64 -23.89
C TRP A 149 -19.73 38.26 -23.89
N HIS A 150 -20.24 37.75 -22.76
CA HIS A 150 -21.65 37.42 -22.56
C HIS A 150 -22.02 37.42 -21.07
N ASP A 151 -23.30 37.24 -20.74
CA ASP A 151 -23.80 37.06 -19.37
C ASP A 151 -23.53 38.26 -18.42
N PHE A 152 -23.69 39.48 -18.94
CA PHE A 152 -23.59 40.71 -18.14
C PHE A 152 -24.77 40.84 -17.17
N ARG A 153 -24.47 41.03 -15.88
CA ARG A 153 -25.46 41.20 -14.82
C ARG A 153 -24.88 41.95 -13.62
N VAL A 154 -25.71 42.69 -12.91
CA VAL A 154 -25.32 43.28 -11.61
C VAL A 154 -25.39 42.20 -10.52
N ASP A 155 -24.46 42.24 -9.59
CA ASP A 155 -24.45 41.34 -8.43
C ASP A 155 -25.63 41.66 -7.49
N PRO A 156 -26.52 40.70 -7.18
CA PRO A 156 -27.65 40.93 -6.27
C PRO A 156 -27.27 41.23 -4.81
N TYR A 157 -25.99 41.08 -4.44
CA TYR A 157 -25.46 41.29 -3.10
C TYR A 157 -24.39 42.39 -3.04
N ASP A 158 -23.93 42.88 -4.19
CA ASP A 158 -23.05 44.04 -4.32
C ASP A 158 -23.54 44.91 -5.48
N ALA A 159 -24.44 45.85 -5.17
CA ALA A 159 -25.08 46.72 -6.16
C ALA A 159 -24.09 47.59 -6.97
N SER A 160 -22.81 47.64 -6.59
CA SER A 160 -21.74 48.34 -7.29
C SER A 160 -20.95 47.45 -8.27
N ARG A 161 -21.24 46.16 -8.35
CA ARG A 161 -20.48 45.17 -9.13
C ARG A 161 -21.27 44.59 -10.30
N VAL A 162 -20.61 44.50 -11.45
CA VAL A 162 -21.11 43.85 -12.66
C VAL A 162 -20.30 42.58 -12.93
N TRP A 163 -20.95 41.43 -12.99
CA TRP A 163 -20.38 40.16 -13.44
C TRP A 163 -20.61 39.97 -14.93
N PHE A 164 -19.64 39.35 -15.62
CA PHE A 164 -19.74 38.97 -17.02
C PHE A 164 -18.79 37.79 -17.32
N THR A 165 -19.05 37.09 -18.41
CA THR A 165 -18.27 35.92 -18.83
C THR A 165 -17.48 36.22 -20.11
N ALA A 166 -16.21 35.83 -20.13
CA ALA A 166 -15.33 35.88 -21.29
C ALA A 166 -15.07 34.48 -21.85
N ARG A 167 -14.88 34.35 -23.17
CA ARG A 167 -14.42 33.10 -23.79
C ARG A 167 -13.56 33.41 -25.00
N SER A 168 -12.35 33.90 -24.76
CA SER A 168 -11.49 34.41 -25.83
C SER A 168 -11.02 33.34 -26.81
N MET A 169 -10.75 33.75 -28.03
CA MET A 169 -10.07 32.95 -29.05
C MET A 169 -9.26 33.87 -29.97
N GLY A 170 -8.23 33.32 -30.61
CA GLY A 170 -7.40 34.06 -31.57
C GLY A 170 -6.20 33.24 -32.02
N THR A 171 -5.43 33.78 -32.95
CA THR A 171 -4.24 33.16 -33.53
C THR A 171 -3.02 34.04 -33.26
N ASN A 172 -1.93 33.47 -32.76
CA ASN A 172 -0.73 34.25 -32.52
C ASN A 172 -0.01 34.56 -33.85
N LEU A 173 -0.25 35.76 -34.38
CA LEU A 173 0.27 36.23 -35.67
C LEU A 173 1.34 37.33 -35.51
N GLY A 174 1.59 37.82 -34.29
CA GLY A 174 2.64 38.78 -33.99
C GLY A 174 3.52 38.39 -32.80
N ALA A 175 4.58 39.16 -32.60
CA ALA A 175 5.49 39.00 -31.47
C ALA A 175 4.83 39.46 -30.15
N ILE A 176 5.34 38.95 -29.02
CA ILE A 176 5.01 39.38 -27.66
C ILE A 176 6.32 39.64 -26.90
N PRO A 177 7.06 40.72 -27.17
CA PRO A 177 8.34 40.96 -26.50
C PRO A 177 8.16 41.17 -24.98
N PRO A 178 9.05 40.65 -24.12
CA PRO A 178 10.23 39.83 -24.43
C PRO A 178 9.95 38.32 -24.54
N LEU A 179 8.70 37.87 -24.31
CA LEU A 179 8.32 36.45 -24.21
C LEU A 179 8.36 35.69 -25.53
N ILE A 180 8.04 36.37 -26.64
CA ILE A 180 7.87 35.79 -27.97
C ILE A 180 8.48 36.75 -28.99
N ALA A 181 9.61 36.37 -29.59
CA ALA A 181 10.30 37.18 -30.60
C ALA A 181 9.64 37.10 -31.99
N GLU A 182 8.99 35.97 -32.30
CA GLU A 182 8.37 35.68 -33.61
C GLU A 182 7.02 34.98 -33.42
N ALA A 183 6.08 35.22 -34.34
CA ALA A 183 4.74 34.62 -34.33
C ALA A 183 4.80 33.08 -34.37
N THR A 184 4.03 32.44 -33.48
CA THR A 184 3.95 30.97 -33.40
C THR A 184 2.94 30.35 -34.37
N ASN A 185 2.04 31.15 -34.96
CA ASN A 185 0.95 30.72 -35.85
C ASN A 185 0.00 29.67 -35.22
N LYS A 186 -0.05 29.61 -33.89
CA LYS A 186 -0.94 28.71 -33.15
C LYS A 186 -2.19 29.44 -32.68
N ALA A 187 -3.32 28.77 -32.79
CA ALA A 187 -4.60 29.26 -32.29
C ALA A 187 -4.80 28.88 -30.82
N PHE A 188 -5.44 29.77 -30.06
CA PHE A 188 -5.93 29.49 -28.73
C PHE A 188 -7.47 29.63 -28.69
N GLU A 189 -8.08 28.81 -27.85
CA GLU A 189 -9.46 28.96 -27.42
C GLU A 189 -9.49 28.80 -25.90
N SER A 190 -9.89 29.86 -25.20
CA SER A 190 -10.01 29.88 -23.75
C SER A 190 -11.29 29.17 -23.28
N PRO A 191 -11.26 28.57 -22.09
CA PRO A 191 -12.47 28.17 -21.38
C PRO A 191 -13.34 29.39 -21.05
N PRO A 192 -14.61 29.19 -20.64
CA PRO A 192 -15.38 30.28 -20.05
C PRO A 192 -14.72 30.78 -18.76
N GLU A 193 -14.55 32.10 -18.64
CA GLU A 193 -13.95 32.79 -17.50
C GLU A 193 -14.94 33.78 -16.89
N ALA A 194 -15.08 33.77 -15.57
CA ALA A 194 -15.84 34.77 -14.84
C ALA A 194 -14.97 36.03 -14.63
N CYS A 195 -15.54 37.16 -14.98
CA CYS A 195 -14.96 38.49 -14.82
C CYS A 195 -15.93 39.40 -14.07
N SER A 196 -15.40 40.43 -13.41
CA SER A 196 -16.25 41.46 -12.80
C SER A 196 -15.58 42.82 -12.75
N LEU A 197 -16.40 43.86 -12.78
CA LEU A 197 -15.99 45.24 -12.53
C LEU A 197 -16.81 45.80 -11.37
N ARG A 198 -16.14 46.38 -10.39
CA ARG A 198 -16.78 47.12 -9.29
C ARG A 198 -16.58 48.61 -9.50
N PHE A 199 -17.61 49.41 -9.20
CA PHE A 199 -17.64 50.83 -9.48
C PHE A 199 -17.76 51.68 -8.22
N ASN A 200 -17.22 52.90 -8.26
CA ASN A 200 -17.53 53.94 -7.27
C ASN A 200 -18.77 54.75 -7.68
N GLY A 201 -19.18 55.68 -6.81
CA GLY A 201 -20.35 56.54 -7.05
C GLY A 201 -20.21 57.47 -8.28
N GLN A 202 -18.98 57.75 -8.73
CA GLN A 202 -18.72 58.51 -9.95
C GLN A 202 -18.82 57.65 -11.23
N GLY A 203 -18.98 56.34 -11.10
CA GLY A 203 -19.01 55.40 -12.22
C GLY A 203 -17.63 55.06 -12.78
N GLN A 204 -16.57 55.25 -11.98
CA GLN A 204 -15.22 54.75 -12.27
C GLN A 204 -15.04 53.35 -11.69
N VAL A 205 -14.21 52.54 -12.34
CA VAL A 205 -13.87 51.18 -11.90
C VAL A 205 -12.88 51.26 -10.75
N VAL A 206 -13.25 50.70 -9.60
CA VAL A 206 -12.37 50.53 -8.42
C VAL A 206 -11.76 49.14 -8.34
N GLU A 207 -12.32 48.16 -9.04
CA GLU A 207 -11.79 46.79 -9.05
C GLU A 207 -12.10 46.08 -10.36
N TYR A 208 -11.11 45.37 -10.90
CA TYR A 208 -11.30 44.45 -12.03
C TYR A 208 -10.80 43.06 -11.67
N THR A 209 -11.70 42.07 -11.69
CA THR A 209 -11.36 40.66 -11.51
C THR A 209 -11.39 39.90 -12.85
N ALA A 210 -10.35 39.12 -13.17
CA ALA A 210 -10.30 38.33 -14.40
C ALA A 210 -9.50 37.02 -14.24
N GLY A 211 -9.63 36.08 -15.18
CA GLY A 211 -8.84 34.84 -15.17
C GLY A 211 -9.42 33.71 -14.33
N TYR A 212 -10.61 33.87 -13.75
CA TYR A 212 -11.28 32.84 -12.96
C TYR A 212 -12.05 31.87 -13.87
N VAL A 213 -11.41 30.75 -14.20
CA VAL A 213 -11.96 29.73 -15.12
C VAL A 213 -13.16 29.02 -14.51
N ILE A 214 -14.29 29.00 -15.24
CA ILE A 214 -15.54 28.33 -14.86
C ILE A 214 -15.49 26.83 -15.18
N ASP A 215 -15.04 26.45 -16.39
CA ASP A 215 -14.83 25.04 -16.77
C ASP A 215 -13.51 24.85 -17.51
N ARG A 216 -12.51 24.39 -16.77
CA ARG A 216 -11.13 24.17 -17.25
C ARG A 216 -10.97 23.09 -18.32
N ARG A 217 -12.02 22.29 -18.59
CA ARG A 217 -11.98 21.20 -19.58
C ARG A 217 -12.28 21.70 -20.99
N GLN A 218 -12.77 22.93 -21.13
CA GLN A 218 -13.10 23.53 -22.42
C GLN A 218 -11.90 24.29 -22.98
N GLY A 219 -11.82 24.37 -24.31
CA GLY A 219 -10.74 25.06 -25.00
C GLY A 219 -9.41 24.28 -24.99
N ASN A 220 -8.33 24.97 -25.34
CA ASN A 220 -6.99 24.37 -25.47
C ASN A 220 -5.91 25.03 -24.59
N THR A 221 -6.30 25.90 -23.65
CA THR A 221 -5.37 26.63 -22.76
C THR A 221 -4.88 25.80 -21.56
N GLY A 222 -5.22 24.51 -21.51
CA GLY A 222 -4.92 23.64 -20.36
C GLY A 222 -5.66 24.08 -19.10
N GLY A 223 -6.81 24.74 -19.25
CA GLY A 223 -7.65 25.15 -18.13
C GLY A 223 -7.25 26.44 -17.43
N ARG A 224 -6.50 27.31 -18.13
CA ARG A 224 -6.00 28.59 -17.61
C ARG A 224 -6.81 29.74 -18.19
N GLY A 225 -7.04 30.76 -17.36
CA GLY A 225 -7.64 32.02 -17.76
C GLY A 225 -6.61 33.14 -17.94
N GLY A 226 -7.10 34.32 -18.33
CA GLY A 226 -6.28 35.50 -18.56
C GLY A 226 -5.14 35.25 -19.56
N LEU A 227 -4.04 36.00 -19.44
CA LEU A 227 -2.89 35.89 -20.36
C LEU A 227 -2.14 34.55 -20.27
N LEU A 228 -2.24 33.85 -19.13
CA LEU A 228 -1.59 32.55 -18.93
C LEU A 228 -2.15 31.48 -19.88
N GLY A 229 -3.43 31.60 -20.25
CA GLY A 229 -4.10 30.67 -21.15
C GLY A 229 -3.58 30.70 -22.59
N PRO A 230 -3.68 31.83 -23.30
CA PRO A 230 -3.16 31.99 -24.65
C PRO A 230 -1.67 31.62 -24.75
N LEU A 231 -0.84 32.07 -23.80
CA LEU A 231 0.59 31.74 -23.77
C LEU A 231 0.85 30.24 -23.67
N TYR A 232 0.08 29.51 -22.85
CA TYR A 232 0.21 28.06 -22.79
C TYR A 232 -0.21 27.38 -24.09
N ALA A 233 -1.36 27.76 -24.67
CA ALA A 233 -1.89 27.15 -25.90
C ALA A 233 -0.91 27.25 -27.07
N ILE A 234 -0.14 28.35 -27.14
CA ILE A 234 0.88 28.54 -28.17
C ILE A 234 2.24 27.92 -27.82
N GLY A 235 2.37 27.25 -26.68
CA GLY A 235 3.59 26.54 -26.25
C GLY A 235 4.63 27.45 -25.59
N LYS A 236 4.19 28.58 -25.01
CA LYS A 236 5.00 29.58 -24.30
C LYS A 236 4.52 29.79 -22.86
N GLY A 237 3.96 28.75 -22.26
CA GLY A 237 3.53 28.77 -20.86
C GLY A 237 4.70 29.01 -19.90
N PHE A 238 4.44 29.67 -18.78
CA PHE A 238 5.46 29.94 -17.78
C PHE A 238 5.84 28.68 -16.98
N PRO A 239 7.10 28.54 -16.53
CA PRO A 239 7.58 27.31 -15.90
C PRO A 239 7.22 27.17 -14.41
N PHE A 240 6.56 28.16 -13.79
CA PHE A 240 6.20 28.10 -12.38
C PHE A 240 4.89 27.31 -12.14
N PRO A 241 4.75 26.63 -10.98
CA PRO A 241 3.66 25.69 -10.72
C PRO A 241 2.25 26.24 -10.90
N GLU A 242 2.00 27.49 -10.50
CA GLU A 242 0.70 28.17 -10.56
C GLU A 242 0.26 28.44 -12.01
N ALA A 243 1.20 28.48 -12.94
CA ALA A 243 0.94 28.58 -14.37
C ALA A 243 1.01 27.21 -15.08
N GLN A 244 0.98 26.09 -14.38
CA GLN A 244 0.86 24.74 -14.98
C GLN A 244 -0.61 24.26 -14.99
N PRO A 245 -1.00 23.32 -15.88
CA PRO A 245 -2.34 22.76 -15.84
C PRO A 245 -2.52 22.08 -14.48
N TYR A 246 -3.72 22.17 -13.91
CA TYR A 246 -3.99 21.50 -12.65
C TYR A 246 -3.83 19.99 -12.79
N GLU A 247 -2.95 19.41 -11.98
CA GLU A 247 -2.86 17.99 -11.74
C GLU A 247 -3.13 17.67 -10.27
N TRP A 248 -3.66 16.49 -10.00
CA TRP A 248 -3.81 16.06 -8.61
C TRP A 248 -2.42 15.89 -7.99
N SER A 249 -2.20 16.57 -6.86
CA SER A 249 -1.04 16.31 -6.02
C SER A 249 -1.03 14.85 -5.58
N TRP A 250 0.15 14.29 -5.32
CA TRP A 250 0.25 12.91 -4.84
C TRP A 250 -0.45 12.73 -3.49
N GLN A 251 -0.45 13.76 -2.63
CA GLN A 251 -1.18 13.75 -1.35
C GLN A 251 -2.68 13.67 -1.58
N ARG A 252 -3.22 14.45 -2.53
CA ARG A 252 -4.64 14.38 -2.87
C ARG A 252 -4.99 13.04 -3.51
N LYS A 253 -4.16 12.53 -4.44
CA LYS A 253 -4.31 11.17 -5.00
C LYS A 253 -4.38 10.13 -3.87
N LEU A 254 -3.49 10.22 -2.89
CA LEU A 254 -3.46 9.32 -1.73
C LEU A 254 -4.66 9.51 -0.80
N PHE A 255 -5.06 10.74 -0.49
CA PHE A 255 -6.14 11.03 0.44
C PHE A 255 -7.52 10.74 -0.17
N THR A 256 -7.72 11.05 -1.45
CA THR A 256 -8.90 10.63 -2.21
C THR A 256 -8.95 9.10 -2.29
N TRP A 257 -7.82 8.45 -2.56
CA TRP A 257 -7.73 6.99 -2.53
C TRP A 257 -8.07 6.40 -1.15
N LEU A 258 -7.55 6.99 -0.05
CA LEU A 258 -7.88 6.58 1.32
C LEU A 258 -9.35 6.85 1.65
N GLY A 259 -9.90 7.98 1.21
CA GLY A 259 -11.31 8.34 1.39
C GLY A 259 -12.23 7.36 0.67
N GLU A 260 -11.95 7.06 -0.60
CA GLU A 260 -12.69 6.05 -1.39
C GLU A 260 -12.55 4.64 -0.78
N LEU A 261 -11.38 4.32 -0.22
CA LEU A 261 -11.11 3.07 0.50
C LEU A 261 -11.91 2.97 1.81
N LEU A 262 -12.03 4.06 2.55
CA LEU A 262 -12.72 4.12 3.85
C LEU A 262 -14.24 4.29 3.72
N ALA A 263 -14.70 5.04 2.73
CA ALA A 263 -16.12 5.28 2.46
C ALA A 263 -16.81 4.07 1.80
N GLY A 264 -16.04 3.08 1.32
CA GLY A 264 -16.59 1.87 0.71
C GLY A 264 -17.34 2.12 -0.59
N GLU A 265 -17.24 3.31 -1.20
CA GLU A 265 -18.04 3.68 -2.38
C GLU A 265 -17.60 2.97 -3.66
N ASN A 266 -16.40 2.37 -3.69
CA ASN A 266 -16.01 1.40 -4.72
C ASN A 266 -16.54 -0.03 -4.46
N CYS A 267 -17.46 -0.21 -3.51
CA CYS A 267 -18.23 -1.44 -3.28
C CYS A 267 -19.56 -1.47 -4.07
N PHE A 268 -19.71 -0.61 -5.09
CA PHE A 268 -20.88 -0.58 -5.98
C PHE A 268 -20.74 -1.44 -7.26
N ILE A 269 -19.87 -2.46 -7.24
CA ILE A 269 -19.88 -3.59 -8.19
C ILE A 269 -20.15 -4.89 -7.43
N LEU A 270 -21.22 -4.93 -6.63
CA LEU A 270 -21.70 -6.18 -6.03
C LEU A 270 -23.17 -6.50 -6.38
N ASP A 271 -23.87 -5.63 -7.10
CA ASP A 271 -25.31 -5.82 -7.38
C ASP A 271 -25.64 -6.30 -8.81
N ARG A 272 -24.64 -6.80 -9.57
CA ARG A 272 -24.85 -7.38 -10.90
C ARG A 272 -24.30 -8.79 -11.15
N PHE A 273 -24.04 -9.55 -10.08
CA PHE A 273 -23.84 -10.99 -10.23
C PHE A 273 -25.05 -11.75 -9.68
N GLN A 274 -26.14 -11.73 -10.44
CA GLN A 274 -27.02 -12.90 -10.49
C GLN A 274 -26.19 -14.07 -11.05
N ILE A 275 -25.52 -14.81 -10.15
CA ILE A 275 -24.86 -16.07 -10.47
C ILE A 275 -25.97 -17.08 -10.75
N PRO A 276 -26.05 -17.69 -11.94
CA PRO A 276 -27.00 -18.74 -12.22
C PRO A 276 -26.79 -19.91 -11.24
N ALA A 277 -27.88 -20.38 -10.66
CA ALA A 277 -27.92 -21.43 -9.64
C ALA A 277 -27.61 -22.84 -10.17
N ILE A 278 -26.49 -23.03 -10.87
CA ILE A 278 -26.09 -24.34 -11.43
C ILE A 278 -24.74 -24.88 -10.90
N TYR A 279 -23.96 -24.12 -10.11
CA TYR A 279 -22.71 -24.63 -9.49
C TYR A 279 -22.75 -24.57 -7.95
N ARG A 280 -23.55 -25.42 -7.28
CA ARG A 280 -23.55 -25.53 -5.79
C ARG A 280 -23.13 -26.88 -5.20
N CYS A 281 -22.94 -27.93 -6.01
CA CYS A 281 -22.53 -29.23 -5.48
C CYS A 281 -21.01 -29.48 -5.57
N SER A 282 -20.35 -29.27 -6.72
CA SER A 282 -18.91 -29.60 -6.86
C SER A 282 -17.99 -28.65 -6.08
N ALA A 283 -18.23 -27.32 -6.12
CA ALA A 283 -17.41 -26.34 -5.40
C ALA A 283 -17.46 -26.49 -3.86
N VAL A 284 -18.58 -26.96 -3.31
CA VAL A 284 -18.73 -27.25 -1.88
C VAL A 284 -17.96 -28.52 -1.51
N MET A 285 -17.99 -29.54 -2.36
CA MET A 285 -17.26 -30.81 -2.15
C MET A 285 -15.74 -30.65 -2.33
N GLU A 286 -15.30 -29.87 -3.31
CA GLU A 286 -13.88 -29.53 -3.53
C GLU A 286 -13.31 -28.78 -2.33
N GLY A 287 -14.04 -27.80 -1.78
CA GLY A 287 -13.63 -27.08 -0.57
C GLY A 287 -13.46 -28.00 0.64
N LYS A 288 -14.39 -28.94 0.88
CA LYS A 288 -14.31 -29.89 2.00
C LYS A 288 -13.06 -30.78 1.92
N THR A 289 -12.80 -31.34 0.74
CA THR A 289 -11.69 -32.30 0.58
C THR A 289 -10.31 -31.65 0.71
N ALA A 290 -10.16 -30.39 0.29
CA ALA A 290 -8.95 -29.59 0.49
C ALA A 290 -8.71 -29.25 1.96
N ILE A 291 -9.75 -28.87 2.70
CA ILE A 291 -9.66 -28.61 4.15
C ILE A 291 -9.27 -29.88 4.92
N ALA A 292 -9.77 -31.05 4.50
CA ALA A 292 -9.36 -32.32 5.10
C ALA A 292 -7.87 -32.60 4.92
N ALA A 293 -7.32 -32.33 3.72
CA ALA A 293 -5.89 -32.48 3.48
C ALA A 293 -5.06 -31.51 4.34
N TYR A 294 -5.50 -30.25 4.46
CA TYR A 294 -4.88 -29.29 5.38
C TYR A 294 -4.96 -29.73 6.83
N ALA A 295 -6.11 -30.23 7.28
CA ALA A 295 -6.31 -30.72 8.64
C ALA A 295 -5.33 -31.86 8.95
N GLN A 296 -5.16 -32.83 8.04
CA GLN A 296 -4.20 -33.92 8.19
C GLN A 296 -2.76 -33.41 8.33
N ALA A 297 -2.34 -32.50 7.46
CA ALA A 297 -1.01 -31.89 7.50
C ALA A 297 -0.77 -31.08 8.79
N TRP A 298 -1.75 -30.29 9.21
CA TRP A 298 -1.69 -29.49 10.44
C TRP A 298 -1.69 -30.39 11.69
N CYS A 299 -2.47 -31.46 11.71
CA CYS A 299 -2.48 -32.42 12.82
C CYS A 299 -1.11 -33.09 12.96
N LEU A 300 -0.49 -33.51 11.86
CA LEU A 300 0.85 -34.10 11.91
C LEU A 300 1.85 -33.13 12.57
N TYR A 301 1.82 -31.85 12.20
CA TYR A 301 2.61 -30.81 12.87
C TYR A 301 2.34 -30.73 14.39
N VAL A 302 1.07 -30.71 14.80
CA VAL A 302 0.69 -30.56 16.22
C VAL A 302 1.16 -31.77 17.06
N TRP A 303 1.22 -32.95 16.45
CA TRP A 303 1.59 -34.21 17.10
C TRP A 303 3.09 -34.45 17.23
N VAL A 304 3.94 -33.80 16.42
CA VAL A 304 5.41 -34.01 16.45
C VAL A 304 6.00 -33.95 17.87
N PRO A 305 5.74 -32.90 18.69
CA PRO A 305 6.27 -32.84 20.05
C PRO A 305 5.79 -33.98 20.94
N GLY A 306 4.53 -34.43 20.75
CA GLY A 306 3.95 -35.55 21.48
C GLY A 306 4.64 -36.87 21.16
N ILE A 307 4.95 -37.09 19.88
CA ILE A 307 5.65 -38.29 19.41
C ILE A 307 7.10 -38.29 19.88
N ASP A 308 7.82 -37.18 19.74
CA ASP A 308 9.21 -37.07 20.23
C ASP A 308 9.29 -37.33 21.74
N GLY A 309 8.36 -36.77 22.51
CA GLY A 309 8.26 -37.01 23.96
C GLY A 309 8.02 -38.48 24.32
N LEU A 310 7.16 -39.19 23.57
CA LEU A 310 6.91 -40.62 23.77
C LEU A 310 8.11 -41.50 23.39
N LEU A 311 8.86 -41.10 22.37
CA LEU A 311 10.04 -41.83 21.89
C LEU A 311 11.32 -41.51 22.67
N GLY A 312 11.27 -40.57 23.62
CA GLY A 312 12.45 -40.10 24.34
C GLY A 312 13.46 -39.36 23.44
N GLY A 313 13.00 -38.85 22.31
CA GLY A 313 13.84 -38.02 21.43
C GLY A 313 14.10 -36.66 22.06
N GLN A 314 15.25 -36.05 21.76
CA GLN A 314 15.57 -34.69 22.24
C GLN A 314 14.62 -33.61 21.66
N GLY A 315 13.71 -33.99 20.75
CA GLY A 315 12.80 -33.08 20.07
C GLY A 315 13.52 -32.12 19.13
N ALA A 316 12.79 -31.49 18.22
CA ALA A 316 13.33 -30.31 17.56
C ALA A 316 13.46 -29.18 18.59
N VAL A 317 14.53 -28.40 18.52
CA VAL A 317 14.87 -27.40 19.54
C VAL A 317 13.84 -26.26 19.64
N ASP A 318 13.08 -26.10 18.58
CA ASP A 318 12.02 -25.12 18.39
C ASP A 318 10.62 -25.75 18.50
N SER A 319 10.55 -27.00 18.94
CA SER A 319 9.29 -27.63 19.30
C SER A 319 8.68 -26.88 20.48
N ARG A 320 7.36 -26.67 20.40
CA ARG A 320 6.61 -26.23 21.58
C ARG A 320 6.77 -27.27 22.70
N PRO A 321 6.83 -26.84 23.97
CA PRO A 321 6.70 -27.75 25.09
C PRO A 321 5.31 -28.39 25.11
N LEU A 322 5.25 -29.62 25.62
CA LEU A 322 3.99 -30.27 25.97
C LEU A 322 3.48 -29.73 27.32
N GLY A 323 2.18 -29.51 27.43
CA GLY A 323 1.55 -29.06 28.66
C GLY A 323 0.21 -29.75 28.94
N PRO A 324 -0.46 -29.45 30.06
CA PRO A 324 -1.72 -30.10 30.44
C PRO A 324 -2.82 -30.00 29.37
N ALA A 325 -2.85 -28.90 28.61
CA ALA A 325 -3.80 -28.72 27.52
C ALA A 325 -3.62 -29.71 26.36
N ASP A 326 -2.45 -30.35 26.23
CA ASP A 326 -2.19 -31.36 25.20
C ASP A 326 -3.01 -32.63 25.38
N VAL A 327 -3.42 -32.94 26.62
CA VAL A 327 -4.34 -34.06 26.91
C VAL A 327 -5.68 -33.87 26.21
N VAL A 328 -6.06 -32.63 25.91
CA VAL A 328 -7.29 -32.29 25.16
C VAL A 328 -6.97 -32.02 23.69
N LEU A 329 -5.89 -31.28 23.41
CA LEU A 329 -5.54 -30.90 22.04
C LEU A 329 -5.24 -32.11 21.16
N LEU A 330 -4.43 -33.06 21.62
CA LEU A 330 -4.02 -34.20 20.79
C LEU A 330 -5.23 -35.08 20.40
N PRO A 331 -6.12 -35.49 21.32
CA PRO A 331 -7.35 -36.18 20.92
C PRO A 331 -8.26 -35.37 19.99
N LEU A 332 -8.43 -34.06 20.22
CA LEU A 332 -9.25 -33.20 19.37
C LEU A 332 -8.69 -33.09 17.94
N THR A 333 -7.38 -32.96 17.79
CA THR A 333 -6.74 -32.95 16.46
C THR A 333 -6.93 -34.27 15.74
N LEU A 334 -6.79 -35.41 16.42
CA LEU A 334 -7.05 -36.73 15.82
C LEU A 334 -8.51 -36.87 15.38
N LEU A 335 -9.45 -36.50 16.24
CA LEU A 335 -10.88 -36.49 15.91
C LEU A 335 -11.17 -35.56 14.73
N GLY A 336 -10.55 -34.38 14.67
CA GLY A 336 -10.68 -33.44 13.54
C GLY A 336 -10.09 -33.96 12.23
N ALA A 337 -8.95 -34.66 12.27
CA ALA A 337 -8.32 -35.27 11.11
C ALA A 337 -9.17 -36.42 10.53
N ILE A 338 -9.78 -37.23 11.40
CA ILE A 338 -10.69 -38.31 11.00
C ILE A 338 -12.02 -37.72 10.52
N SER A 339 -12.61 -36.80 11.28
CA SER A 339 -13.93 -36.23 10.98
C SER A 339 -13.93 -35.41 9.69
N SER A 340 -12.84 -34.70 9.38
CA SER A 340 -12.72 -33.95 8.14
C SER A 340 -12.62 -34.83 6.88
N SER A 341 -12.29 -36.12 7.04
CA SER A 341 -12.24 -37.08 5.93
C SER A 341 -13.59 -37.72 5.59
N ALA A 342 -14.56 -37.63 6.51
CA ALA A 342 -15.93 -38.11 6.35
C ALA A 342 -16.89 -36.90 6.37
N ASP A 343 -18.16 -37.02 6.01
CA ASP A 343 -19.13 -35.90 6.00
C ASP A 343 -19.51 -35.36 7.40
N PHE A 344 -18.62 -35.52 8.39
CA PHE A 344 -18.83 -35.15 9.79
C PHE A 344 -18.58 -33.66 10.06
N SER A 345 -19.03 -33.24 11.24
CA SER A 345 -18.88 -31.90 11.81
C SER A 345 -17.41 -31.40 11.80
N ALA A 346 -17.22 -30.16 11.36
CA ALA A 346 -15.95 -29.42 11.44
C ALA A 346 -15.60 -28.95 12.88
N LEU A 347 -16.52 -29.15 13.84
CA LEU A 347 -16.40 -28.64 15.20
C LEU A 347 -15.14 -29.12 15.96
N PRO A 348 -14.71 -30.40 15.89
CA PRO A 348 -13.50 -30.84 16.60
C PRO A 348 -12.24 -30.12 16.09
N LEU A 349 -12.15 -29.89 14.78
CA LEU A 349 -11.03 -29.19 14.17
C LEU A 349 -11.03 -27.70 14.55
N LEU A 350 -12.19 -27.04 14.52
CA LEU A 350 -12.34 -25.65 14.99
C LEU A 350 -11.97 -25.52 16.47
N ALA A 351 -12.44 -26.44 17.32
CA ALA A 351 -12.11 -26.48 18.74
C ALA A 351 -10.60 -26.69 18.97
N ALA A 352 -9.96 -27.55 18.18
CA ALA A 352 -8.51 -27.77 18.26
C ALA A 352 -7.71 -26.51 17.88
N HIS A 353 -8.09 -25.81 16.81
CA HIS A 353 -7.47 -24.53 16.43
C HIS A 353 -7.66 -23.45 17.51
N ALA A 354 -8.86 -23.34 18.08
CA ALA A 354 -9.15 -22.39 19.16
C ALA A 354 -8.32 -22.70 20.42
N LEU A 355 -8.23 -23.97 20.83
CA LEU A 355 -7.41 -24.39 21.96
C LEU A 355 -5.93 -24.11 21.71
N LYS A 356 -5.44 -24.38 20.50
CA LYS A 356 -4.05 -24.08 20.11
C LYS A 356 -3.73 -22.59 20.20
N LEU A 357 -4.64 -21.72 19.76
CA LEU A 357 -4.51 -20.26 19.93
C LEU A 357 -4.51 -19.84 21.41
N GLY A 358 -5.35 -20.45 22.23
CA GLY A 358 -5.34 -20.24 23.69
C GLY A 358 -3.99 -20.60 24.32
N MET A 359 -3.42 -21.75 23.93
CA MET A 359 -2.09 -22.19 24.38
C MET A 359 -0.95 -21.28 23.87
N PHE A 360 -1.09 -20.74 22.66
CA PHE A 360 -0.16 -19.73 22.13
C PHE A 360 -0.25 -18.43 22.94
N ALA A 361 -1.46 -17.90 23.16
CA ALA A 361 -1.68 -16.69 23.93
C ALA A 361 -1.18 -16.81 25.37
N TRP A 362 -1.37 -17.98 26.00
CA TRP A 362 -0.85 -18.26 27.34
C TRP A 362 0.68 -18.20 27.44
N ARG A 363 1.40 -18.55 26.37
CA ARG A 363 2.86 -18.54 26.34
C ARG A 363 3.45 -17.19 25.91
N MET A 364 2.67 -16.29 25.33
CA MET A 364 3.17 -14.98 24.93
C MET A 364 3.73 -14.20 26.13
N PRO A 365 4.88 -13.50 25.99
CA PRO A 365 5.67 -13.30 24.76
C PRO A 365 6.76 -14.37 24.49
N PHE A 366 6.79 -15.46 25.27
CA PHE A 366 7.81 -16.51 25.24
C PHE A 366 7.46 -17.61 24.24
N VAL A 367 7.37 -17.22 22.97
CA VAL A 367 7.09 -18.13 21.85
C VAL A 367 8.13 -17.94 20.76
N TRP A 368 8.25 -18.93 19.89
CA TRP A 368 9.04 -18.76 18.67
C TRP A 368 8.31 -17.83 17.69
N ASP A 369 9.08 -17.11 16.89
CA ASP A 369 8.59 -16.30 15.78
C ASP A 369 7.65 -17.07 14.85
N HIS A 370 8.03 -18.29 14.45
CA HIS A 370 7.19 -19.14 13.62
C HIS A 370 5.87 -19.56 14.28
N GLU A 371 5.77 -19.49 15.61
CA GLU A 371 4.52 -19.74 16.33
C GLU A 371 3.56 -18.54 16.24
N CYS A 372 4.07 -17.30 16.20
CA CYS A 372 3.23 -16.15 15.87
C CYS A 372 2.64 -16.29 14.46
N TRP A 373 3.44 -16.82 13.53
CA TRP A 373 3.04 -17.02 12.15
C TRP A 373 1.96 -18.11 12.04
N ALA A 374 2.18 -19.21 12.75
CA ALA A 374 1.21 -20.28 12.91
C ALA A 374 -0.11 -19.75 13.47
N ALA A 375 -0.05 -18.95 14.55
CA ALA A 375 -1.22 -18.35 15.20
C ALA A 375 -2.01 -17.43 14.26
N LEU A 376 -1.35 -16.60 13.44
CA LEU A 376 -2.03 -15.75 12.46
C LEU A 376 -2.76 -16.57 11.37
N THR A 377 -2.18 -17.71 10.99
CA THR A 377 -2.80 -18.65 10.05
C THR A 377 -3.99 -19.37 10.69
N GLU A 378 -3.86 -19.78 11.96
CA GLU A 378 -4.90 -20.46 12.74
C GLU A 378 -6.09 -19.53 13.03
N LEU A 379 -5.82 -18.25 13.33
CA LEU A 379 -6.85 -17.23 13.46
C LEU A 379 -7.59 -17.04 12.11
N SER A 380 -6.86 -17.08 11.00
CA SER A 380 -7.46 -17.01 9.66
C SER A 380 -8.33 -18.22 9.35
N PHE A 381 -7.98 -19.41 9.85
CA PHE A 381 -8.82 -20.59 9.75
C PHE A 381 -10.14 -20.42 10.50
N LEU A 382 -10.10 -19.93 11.75
CA LEU A 382 -11.29 -19.73 12.58
C LEU A 382 -12.21 -18.60 12.09
N CYS A 383 -11.64 -17.53 11.54
CA CYS A 383 -12.40 -16.35 11.13
C CYS A 383 -12.94 -16.42 9.68
N SER A 384 -12.56 -17.45 8.91
CA SER A 384 -13.01 -17.56 7.52
C SER A 384 -14.40 -18.18 7.44
N ALA A 385 -15.31 -17.52 6.72
CA ALA A 385 -16.68 -18.00 6.51
C ALA A 385 -16.74 -19.15 5.49
N ALA A 386 -15.71 -19.31 4.65
CA ALA A 386 -15.64 -20.36 3.64
C ALA A 386 -14.20 -20.87 3.44
N PRO A 387 -14.02 -22.16 3.06
CA PRO A 387 -12.71 -22.74 2.76
C PRO A 387 -11.85 -21.93 1.79
N ARG A 388 -12.46 -21.42 0.71
CA ARG A 388 -11.74 -20.64 -0.32
C ARG A 388 -11.24 -19.30 0.22
N GLN A 389 -11.95 -18.69 1.18
CA GLN A 389 -11.52 -17.46 1.84
C GLN A 389 -10.28 -17.72 2.70
N PHE A 390 -10.32 -18.76 3.54
CA PHE A 390 -9.17 -19.20 4.33
C PHE A 390 -7.96 -19.49 3.44
N TRP A 391 -8.15 -20.27 2.37
CA TRP A 391 -7.09 -20.66 1.46
C TRP A 391 -6.37 -19.47 0.84
N ARG A 392 -7.13 -18.49 0.35
CA ARG A 392 -6.58 -17.26 -0.24
C ARG A 392 -5.86 -16.40 0.80
N LEU A 393 -6.43 -16.24 1.99
CA LEU A 393 -5.85 -15.44 3.05
C LEU A 393 -4.54 -16.05 3.56
N ALA A 394 -4.56 -17.33 3.91
CA ALA A 394 -3.39 -18.03 4.44
C ALA A 394 -2.24 -18.10 3.41
N ARG A 395 -2.55 -18.25 2.11
CA ARG A 395 -1.56 -18.15 1.04
C ARG A 395 -0.82 -16.81 1.05
N ARG A 396 -1.57 -15.70 1.22
CA ARG A 396 -0.99 -14.35 1.25
C ARG A 396 -0.19 -14.10 2.52
N GLN A 397 -0.69 -14.59 3.66
CA GLN A 397 0.08 -14.55 4.89
C GLN A 397 1.42 -15.25 4.70
N LEU A 398 1.42 -16.47 4.13
CA LEU A 398 2.66 -17.21 3.89
C LEU A 398 3.63 -16.49 2.94
N LEU A 399 3.13 -15.81 1.90
CA LEU A 399 3.94 -14.94 1.03
C LEU A 399 4.57 -13.78 1.81
N VAL A 400 3.78 -13.08 2.64
CA VAL A 400 4.27 -11.98 3.50
C VAL A 400 5.37 -12.48 4.43
N LEU A 401 5.20 -13.66 5.01
CA LEU A 401 6.14 -14.27 5.95
C LEU A 401 7.49 -14.64 5.30
N TYR A 402 7.49 -15.24 4.11
CA TYR A 402 8.74 -15.51 3.39
C TYR A 402 9.41 -14.21 2.92
N ALA A 403 8.62 -13.21 2.51
CA ALA A 403 9.17 -11.91 2.12
C ALA A 403 9.81 -11.17 3.31
N SER A 404 9.18 -11.19 4.49
CA SER A 404 9.72 -10.56 5.69
C SER A 404 10.98 -11.25 6.22
N ALA A 405 11.06 -12.58 6.10
CA ALA A 405 12.25 -13.36 6.49
C ALA A 405 13.52 -12.84 5.79
N ALA A 406 13.44 -12.64 4.46
CA ALA A 406 14.53 -12.12 3.65
C ALA A 406 14.77 -10.64 3.93
N TRP A 407 13.70 -9.85 4.04
CA TRP A 407 13.76 -8.41 4.28
C TRP A 407 14.59 -8.10 5.53
N TRP A 408 14.29 -8.75 6.65
CA TRP A 408 14.96 -8.44 7.91
C TRP A 408 16.43 -8.84 7.96
N LYS A 409 16.87 -9.75 7.08
CA LYS A 409 18.27 -10.13 6.90
C LYS A 409 19.08 -9.10 6.11
N LEU A 410 18.46 -8.06 5.54
CA LEU A 410 19.15 -6.92 4.91
C LEU A 410 19.72 -5.96 5.97
N ASN A 411 20.66 -6.46 6.78
CA ASN A 411 21.30 -5.70 7.86
C ASN A 411 22.80 -6.02 7.95
N THR A 412 23.57 -5.12 8.57
CA THR A 412 25.03 -5.22 8.61
C THR A 412 25.54 -6.43 9.40
N SER A 413 24.81 -6.86 10.43
CA SER A 413 25.20 -8.02 11.26
C SER A 413 24.90 -9.36 10.58
N PHE A 414 23.86 -9.43 9.77
CA PHE A 414 23.57 -10.63 8.99
C PHE A 414 24.55 -10.79 7.82
N LEU A 415 24.91 -9.69 7.17
CA LEU A 415 25.85 -9.69 6.03
C LEU A 415 27.30 -9.95 6.43
N ASP A 416 27.63 -9.83 7.72
CA ASP A 416 28.94 -10.20 8.25
C ASP A 416 28.99 -11.72 8.49
N PRO A 417 29.83 -12.48 7.76
CA PRO A 417 30.00 -13.92 7.96
C PRO A 417 30.31 -14.31 9.41
N ARG A 418 30.92 -13.42 10.20
CA ARG A 418 31.34 -13.66 11.59
C ARG A 418 30.19 -13.61 12.59
N THR A 419 29.03 -13.11 12.18
CA THR A 419 27.83 -13.02 13.03
C THR A 419 26.60 -13.65 12.40
N SER A 420 26.58 -13.89 11.08
CA SER A 420 25.45 -14.47 10.36
C SER A 420 25.06 -15.88 10.82
N CYS A 421 23.76 -16.14 11.02
CA CYS A 421 23.28 -17.49 11.31
C CYS A 421 23.45 -18.44 10.11
N SER A 422 23.40 -17.93 8.87
CA SER A 422 23.57 -18.76 7.67
C SER A 422 24.99 -19.34 7.61
N THR A 423 26.00 -18.61 8.09
CA THR A 423 27.36 -19.13 8.23
C THR A 423 27.38 -20.33 9.17
N VAL A 424 26.77 -20.20 10.35
CA VAL A 424 26.73 -21.27 11.36
C VAL A 424 26.04 -22.51 10.77
N ILE A 425 24.85 -22.35 10.22
CA ILE A 425 24.04 -23.43 9.62
C ILE A 425 24.82 -24.16 8.53
N LEU A 426 25.38 -23.43 7.55
CA LEU A 426 26.05 -24.07 6.41
C LEU A 426 27.39 -24.71 6.81
N ILE A 427 28.13 -24.12 7.76
CA ILE A 427 29.37 -24.73 8.27
C ILE A 427 29.07 -25.97 9.11
N GLN A 428 27.98 -25.99 9.86
CA GLN A 428 27.54 -27.21 10.56
C GLN A 428 27.19 -28.32 9.58
N LEU A 429 26.39 -28.04 8.54
CA LEU A 429 26.06 -29.03 7.51
C LEU A 429 27.32 -29.56 6.83
N LEU A 430 28.25 -28.67 6.47
CA LEU A 430 29.55 -29.02 5.90
C LEU A 430 30.36 -29.90 6.88
N SER A 431 30.39 -29.55 8.16
CA SER A 431 31.07 -30.30 9.21
C SER A 431 30.49 -31.71 9.40
N THR A 432 29.17 -31.87 9.30
CA THR A 432 28.49 -33.14 9.59
C THR A 432 28.53 -34.09 8.41
N TYR A 433 28.27 -33.59 7.20
CA TYR A 433 28.01 -34.45 6.04
C TYR A 433 29.15 -34.51 5.02
N THR A 434 30.23 -33.76 5.22
CA THR A 434 31.38 -33.74 4.30
C THR A 434 32.63 -34.32 4.97
N PRO A 435 33.47 -35.11 4.27
CA PRO A 435 34.77 -35.57 4.81
C PRO A 435 35.67 -34.43 5.32
N SER A 436 36.54 -34.71 6.30
CA SER A 436 37.41 -33.74 7.02
C SER A 436 38.05 -32.73 6.07
N ASP A 437 38.81 -33.25 5.12
CA ASP A 437 39.72 -32.50 4.26
C ASP A 437 38.94 -31.61 3.30
N LEU A 438 37.82 -32.13 2.80
CA LEU A 438 36.96 -31.43 1.85
C LEU A 438 36.18 -30.30 2.54
N ALA A 439 35.73 -30.49 3.78
CA ALA A 439 35.09 -29.41 4.54
C ALA A 439 36.08 -28.30 4.88
N GLN A 440 37.31 -28.63 5.29
CA GLN A 440 38.34 -27.63 5.55
C GLN A 440 38.64 -26.81 4.29
N HIS A 441 38.72 -27.48 3.13
CA HIS A 441 38.93 -26.81 1.85
C HIS A 441 37.79 -25.85 1.47
N PHE A 442 36.53 -26.24 1.65
CA PHE A 442 35.38 -25.43 1.24
C PHE A 442 34.89 -24.43 2.28
N ALA A 443 35.22 -24.60 3.57
CA ALA A 443 34.73 -23.76 4.65
C ALA A 443 34.93 -22.25 4.41
N PRO A 444 36.07 -21.75 3.89
CA PRO A 444 36.24 -20.32 3.62
C PRO A 444 35.29 -19.77 2.55
N VAL A 445 35.05 -20.54 1.51
CA VAL A 445 34.12 -20.15 0.44
C VAL A 445 32.69 -20.19 0.98
N VAL A 446 32.31 -21.27 1.65
CA VAL A 446 30.98 -21.43 2.25
C VAL A 446 30.70 -20.30 3.24
N ALA A 447 31.61 -20.02 4.18
CA ALA A 447 31.42 -18.98 5.19
C ALA A 447 31.26 -17.59 4.54
N ARG A 448 32.09 -17.26 3.55
CA ARG A 448 32.04 -15.96 2.87
C ARG A 448 30.72 -15.72 2.15
N TRP A 449 30.16 -16.75 1.50
CA TRP A 449 28.95 -16.62 0.69
C TRP A 449 27.66 -16.92 1.46
N ALA A 450 27.75 -17.56 2.62
CA ALA A 450 26.60 -17.98 3.41
C ALA A 450 25.56 -16.88 3.66
N PRO A 451 25.93 -15.63 4.04
CA PRO A 451 24.94 -14.56 4.21
C PRO A 451 24.14 -14.26 2.94
N LEU A 452 24.82 -14.18 1.80
CA LEU A 452 24.19 -13.87 0.52
C LEU A 452 23.30 -15.03 0.04
N LEU A 453 23.73 -16.28 0.28
CA LEU A 453 22.92 -17.46 0.01
C LEU A 453 21.67 -17.51 0.89
N GLY A 454 21.76 -17.11 2.16
CA GLY A 454 20.62 -17.01 3.06
C GLY A 454 19.57 -16.00 2.58
N ILE A 455 19.98 -14.76 2.31
CA ILE A 455 19.09 -13.71 1.80
C ILE A 455 18.54 -14.10 0.42
N GLY A 456 19.41 -14.54 -0.48
CA GLY A 456 19.06 -14.91 -1.85
C GLY A 456 18.08 -16.09 -1.89
N GLY A 457 18.30 -17.11 -1.06
CA GLY A 457 17.41 -18.27 -0.94
C GLY A 457 16.01 -17.87 -0.49
N GLU A 458 15.90 -17.12 0.62
CA GLU A 458 14.60 -16.69 1.15
C GLU A 458 13.86 -15.73 0.20
N ALA A 459 14.57 -14.76 -0.39
CA ALA A 459 13.99 -13.85 -1.38
C ALA A 459 13.51 -14.60 -2.64
N THR A 460 14.29 -15.58 -3.09
CA THR A 460 13.94 -16.42 -4.24
C THR A 460 12.70 -17.26 -3.95
N ILE A 461 12.56 -17.80 -2.73
CA ILE A 461 11.34 -18.52 -2.32
C ILE A 461 10.13 -17.59 -2.42
N ALA A 462 10.18 -16.40 -1.82
CA ALA A 462 9.07 -15.45 -1.88
C ALA A 462 8.69 -15.08 -3.32
N MET A 463 9.67 -14.79 -4.17
CA MET A 463 9.47 -14.47 -5.58
C MET A 463 8.91 -15.64 -6.38
N LEU A 464 9.45 -16.85 -6.20
CA LEU A 464 8.94 -18.04 -6.87
C LEU A 464 7.54 -18.42 -6.36
N LEU A 465 7.23 -18.25 -5.08
CA LEU A 465 5.88 -18.46 -4.57
C LEU A 465 4.86 -17.50 -5.20
N LEU A 466 5.29 -16.28 -5.55
CA LEU A 466 4.47 -15.29 -6.22
C LEU A 466 4.30 -15.58 -7.72
N CYS A 467 5.39 -15.88 -8.42
CA CYS A 467 5.42 -15.96 -9.88
C CYS A 467 5.25 -17.40 -10.43
N CYS A 468 5.73 -18.40 -9.70
CA CYS A 468 5.77 -19.81 -10.09
C CYS A 468 5.52 -20.71 -8.87
N PRO A 469 4.30 -20.73 -8.28
CA PRO A 469 4.03 -21.31 -6.96
C PRO A 469 4.56 -22.74 -6.77
N ARG A 470 4.52 -23.57 -7.83
CA ARG A 470 5.09 -24.93 -7.80
C ARG A 470 6.59 -24.94 -7.51
N LEU A 471 7.36 -24.12 -8.24
CA LEU A 471 8.80 -23.97 -8.03
C LEU A 471 9.09 -23.31 -6.67
N GLY A 472 8.23 -22.40 -6.23
CA GLY A 472 8.35 -21.79 -4.90
C GLY A 472 8.14 -22.80 -3.77
N VAL A 473 7.15 -23.68 -3.87
CA VAL A 473 6.93 -24.77 -2.90
C VAL A 473 8.12 -25.74 -2.89
N LEU A 474 8.63 -26.14 -4.06
CA LEU A 474 9.84 -26.97 -4.16
C LEU A 474 11.05 -26.31 -3.52
N SER A 475 11.25 -25.02 -3.78
CA SER A 475 12.36 -24.25 -3.22
C SER A 475 12.24 -24.10 -1.70
N ALA A 476 11.02 -23.85 -1.21
CA ALA A 476 10.74 -23.79 0.23
C ALA A 476 10.98 -25.14 0.90
N LEU A 477 10.56 -26.25 0.29
CA LEU A 477 10.87 -27.59 0.78
C LEU A 477 12.39 -27.78 0.84
N ALA A 478 13.13 -27.55 -0.25
CA ALA A 478 14.58 -27.70 -0.26
C ALA A 478 15.28 -26.85 0.83
N PHE A 479 14.81 -25.63 1.08
CA PHE A 479 15.32 -24.78 2.15
C PHE A 479 15.04 -25.36 3.54
N HIS A 480 13.81 -25.75 3.83
CA HIS A 480 13.45 -26.35 5.12
C HIS A 480 14.10 -27.71 5.34
N LEU A 481 14.41 -28.44 4.27
CA LEU A 481 15.23 -29.64 4.35
C LEU A 481 16.65 -29.32 4.86
N LEU A 482 17.28 -28.25 4.39
CA LEU A 482 18.59 -27.84 4.89
C LEU A 482 18.54 -27.48 6.38
N VAL A 483 17.49 -26.79 6.81
CA VAL A 483 17.26 -26.44 8.22
C VAL A 483 17.03 -27.69 9.08
N LEU A 484 16.23 -28.64 8.59
CA LEU A 484 15.99 -29.92 9.24
C LEU A 484 17.26 -30.77 9.35
N LEU A 485 18.16 -30.73 8.36
CA LEU A 485 19.40 -31.49 8.38
C LEU A 485 20.47 -30.92 9.33
N CYS A 486 20.26 -29.72 9.89
CA CYS A 486 21.19 -29.18 10.86
C CYS A 486 21.22 -30.06 12.12
N PRO A 487 22.41 -30.47 12.60
CA PRO A 487 22.52 -31.17 13.86
C PRO A 487 22.17 -30.24 15.03
N ALA A 488 21.94 -30.83 16.20
CA ALA A 488 21.88 -30.07 17.45
C ALA A 488 23.14 -29.19 17.60
N PRO A 489 23.01 -27.94 18.10
CA PRO A 489 21.80 -27.33 18.68
C PRO A 489 20.87 -26.62 17.66
N ASN A 490 21.22 -26.55 16.38
CA ASN A 490 20.45 -25.79 15.37
C ASN A 490 19.41 -26.66 14.63
N PHE A 491 19.05 -27.81 15.20
CA PHE A 491 18.03 -28.70 14.65
C PHE A 491 16.62 -28.09 14.82
N ALA A 492 16.23 -27.22 13.89
CA ALA A 492 14.93 -26.52 13.86
C ALA A 492 13.87 -27.30 13.05
N GLY A 493 13.68 -28.57 13.42
CA GLY A 493 12.71 -29.45 12.81
C GLY A 493 11.24 -29.04 13.03
N GLY A 494 10.92 -28.40 14.17
CA GLY A 494 9.56 -27.97 14.49
C GLY A 494 9.06 -26.89 13.53
N PHE A 495 9.91 -25.90 13.25
CA PHE A 495 9.71 -24.87 12.24
C PHE A 495 9.58 -25.46 10.85
N SER A 496 10.48 -26.38 10.49
CA SER A 496 10.48 -27.03 9.17
C SER A 496 9.17 -27.78 8.91
N VAL A 497 8.67 -28.53 9.90
CA VAL A 497 7.37 -29.22 9.83
C VAL A 497 6.20 -28.23 9.82
N CYS A 498 6.25 -27.18 10.66
CA CYS A 498 5.24 -26.13 10.72
C CYS A 498 5.05 -25.45 9.35
N CYS A 499 6.15 -25.12 8.68
CA CYS A 499 6.17 -24.54 7.35
C CYS A 499 5.70 -25.55 6.30
N ALA A 500 6.22 -26.78 6.30
CA ALA A 500 5.81 -27.81 5.36
C ALA A 500 4.29 -28.07 5.40
N ALA A 501 3.69 -28.14 6.59
CA ALA A 501 2.23 -28.32 6.74
C ALA A 501 1.41 -27.20 6.08
N ARG A 502 1.96 -25.98 6.02
CA ARG A 502 1.30 -24.79 5.44
C ARG A 502 1.64 -24.57 3.96
N LEU A 503 2.71 -25.18 3.45
CA LEU A 503 3.04 -25.13 2.01
C LEU A 503 1.92 -25.76 1.14
N LEU A 504 1.09 -26.64 1.71
CA LEU A 504 -0.11 -27.15 1.05
C LEU A 504 -1.03 -26.02 0.55
N LEU A 505 -1.13 -24.92 1.31
CA LEU A 505 -2.00 -23.78 1.00
C LEU A 505 -1.55 -22.99 -0.24
N LEU A 506 -0.31 -23.20 -0.68
CA LEU A 506 0.24 -22.63 -1.91
C LEU A 506 -0.07 -23.48 -3.15
N LEU A 507 -0.52 -24.72 -2.97
CA LEU A 507 -1.05 -25.53 -4.07
C LEU A 507 -2.45 -25.04 -4.50
N PRO A 508 -2.84 -25.25 -5.76
CA PRO A 508 -4.24 -25.16 -6.17
C PRO A 508 -5.10 -26.00 -5.22
N MET A 509 -6.26 -25.47 -4.83
CA MET A 509 -7.14 -26.12 -3.84
C MET A 509 -7.61 -27.50 -4.36
N GLU A 510 -7.71 -27.64 -5.68
CA GLU A 510 -8.06 -28.85 -6.41
C GLU A 510 -6.97 -29.93 -6.36
N ALA A 511 -5.71 -29.53 -6.14
CA ALA A 511 -4.58 -30.44 -5.98
C ALA A 511 -4.40 -30.92 -4.52
N ALA A 512 -4.98 -30.20 -3.55
CA ALA A 512 -4.83 -30.53 -2.13
C ALA A 512 -5.34 -31.94 -1.76
N PRO A 513 -6.45 -32.47 -2.32
CA PRO A 513 -6.90 -33.84 -2.04
C PRO A 513 -5.88 -34.93 -2.42
N GLN A 514 -4.98 -34.63 -3.37
CA GLN A 514 -3.93 -35.55 -3.81
C GLN A 514 -2.76 -35.63 -2.83
N CYS A 515 -2.71 -34.70 -1.86
CA CYS A 515 -1.73 -34.67 -0.78
C CYS A 515 -2.14 -35.54 0.42
N ARG A 516 -3.21 -36.34 0.29
CA ARG A 516 -3.64 -37.28 1.35
C ARG A 516 -2.63 -38.42 1.52
N TRP A 517 -2.70 -39.08 2.67
CA TRP A 517 -1.84 -40.21 3.02
C TRP A 517 -1.81 -41.27 1.92
N SER A 518 -0.61 -41.57 1.44
CA SER A 518 -0.33 -42.58 0.42
C SER A 518 0.88 -43.42 0.85
N PRO A 519 1.15 -44.58 0.22
CA PRO A 519 2.36 -45.35 0.52
C PRO A 519 3.66 -44.55 0.38
N TRP A 520 3.68 -43.53 -0.50
CA TRP A 520 4.79 -42.59 -0.66
C TRP A 520 5.01 -41.72 0.57
N VAL A 521 3.95 -41.39 1.30
CA VAL A 521 4.03 -40.64 2.56
C VAL A 521 4.68 -41.49 3.66
N ALA A 522 4.33 -42.78 3.73
CA ALA A 522 4.98 -43.72 4.65
C ALA A 522 6.47 -43.95 4.28
N LEU A 523 6.78 -44.06 2.99
CA LEU A 523 8.16 -44.13 2.52
C LEU A 523 8.94 -42.86 2.88
N GLY A 524 8.38 -41.68 2.63
CA GLY A 524 8.99 -40.40 3.00
C GLY A 524 9.28 -40.34 4.50
N ALA A 525 8.32 -40.72 5.34
CA ALA A 525 8.52 -40.79 6.79
C ALA A 525 9.67 -41.73 7.17
N ALA A 526 9.70 -42.93 6.59
CA ALA A 526 10.73 -43.94 6.88
C ALA A 526 12.13 -43.49 6.42
N VAL A 527 12.26 -42.94 5.21
CA VAL A 527 13.53 -42.44 4.68
C VAL A 527 14.10 -41.35 5.59
N PHE A 528 13.28 -40.37 5.95
CA PHE A 528 13.74 -39.24 6.75
C PHE A 528 14.02 -39.60 8.21
N ALA A 529 13.21 -40.49 8.81
CA ALA A 529 13.51 -41.05 10.13
C ALA A 529 14.83 -41.84 10.14
N GLY A 530 15.20 -42.46 9.01
CA GLY A 530 16.48 -43.15 8.85
C GLY A 530 17.69 -42.22 8.78
N VAL A 531 17.51 -40.96 8.34
CA VAL A 531 18.59 -39.96 8.28
C VAL A 531 18.78 -39.26 9.62
N ILE A 532 17.70 -38.77 10.21
CA ILE A 532 17.69 -38.18 11.55
C ILE A 532 16.55 -38.85 12.32
N PRO A 533 16.84 -39.64 13.37
CA PRO A 533 15.84 -40.39 14.10
C PRO A 533 15.03 -39.47 15.04
N SER A 534 14.14 -38.68 14.45
CA SER A 534 13.19 -37.81 15.16
C SER A 534 11.81 -37.82 14.49
N ALA A 535 10.77 -37.57 15.28
CA ALA A 535 9.42 -37.45 14.78
C ALA A 535 9.28 -36.25 13.83
N ALA A 536 10.00 -35.16 14.09
CA ALA A 536 10.05 -34.00 13.20
C ALA A 536 10.56 -34.38 11.80
N SER A 537 11.64 -35.17 11.71
CA SER A 537 12.17 -35.63 10.42
C SER A 537 11.19 -36.53 9.69
N ALA A 538 10.61 -37.51 10.40
CA ALA A 538 9.59 -38.39 9.83
C ALA A 538 8.36 -37.60 9.32
N ALA A 539 7.87 -36.65 10.11
CA ALA A 539 6.74 -35.80 9.76
C ALA A 539 7.05 -34.89 8.57
N TYR A 540 8.25 -34.30 8.53
CA TYR A 540 8.68 -33.50 7.39
C TYR A 540 8.77 -34.35 6.12
N GLY A 541 9.37 -35.55 6.18
CA GLY A 541 9.44 -36.47 5.05
C GLY A 541 8.06 -36.87 4.52
N ALA A 542 7.11 -37.15 5.43
CA ALA A 542 5.72 -37.40 5.08
C ALA A 542 5.09 -36.21 4.34
N LEU A 543 5.22 -34.99 4.87
CA LEU A 543 4.67 -33.77 4.26
C LEU A 543 5.33 -33.44 2.92
N ALA A 544 6.66 -33.58 2.81
CA ALA A 544 7.39 -33.31 1.59
C ALA A 544 6.94 -34.23 0.46
N PHE A 545 6.85 -35.54 0.70
CA PHE A 545 6.38 -36.50 -0.31
C PHE A 545 4.90 -36.27 -0.68
N SER A 546 4.06 -35.96 0.31
CA SER A 546 2.67 -35.57 0.10
C SER A 546 2.55 -34.33 -0.82
N LEU A 547 3.35 -33.29 -0.58
CA LEU A 547 3.38 -32.08 -1.40
C LEU A 547 3.94 -32.33 -2.80
N LEU A 548 4.98 -33.16 -2.94
CA LEU A 548 5.53 -33.56 -4.24
C LEU A 548 4.48 -34.28 -5.09
N GLN A 549 3.67 -35.16 -4.46
CA GLN A 549 2.53 -35.79 -5.12
C GLN A 549 1.51 -34.75 -5.60
N GLY A 550 1.15 -33.79 -4.74
CA GLY A 550 0.26 -32.67 -5.10
C GLY A 550 0.79 -31.83 -6.28
N LEU A 551 2.08 -31.53 -6.30
CA LEU A 551 2.73 -30.74 -7.34
C LEU A 551 2.69 -31.40 -8.73
N TRP A 552 2.73 -32.73 -8.77
CA TRP A 552 2.71 -33.51 -10.02
C TRP A 552 1.33 -33.70 -10.63
N THR A 553 0.28 -33.34 -9.88
CA THR A 553 -1.08 -33.52 -10.37
C THR A 553 -1.39 -32.52 -11.48
N LYS A 554 -1.85 -33.04 -12.62
CA LYS A 554 -2.29 -32.21 -13.75
C LYS A 554 -3.56 -31.46 -13.35
N THR A 555 -3.40 -30.25 -12.83
CA THR A 555 -4.52 -29.32 -12.65
C THR A 555 -4.95 -28.80 -14.02
N THR A 556 -6.17 -29.16 -14.43
CA THR A 556 -6.79 -28.74 -15.71
C THR A 556 -7.22 -27.27 -15.71
N THR A 557 -7.26 -26.62 -14.54
CA THR A 557 -7.64 -25.22 -14.37
C THR A 557 -6.43 -24.32 -14.25
N THR A 558 -6.06 -23.65 -15.36
CA THR A 558 -5.16 -22.49 -15.39
C THR A 558 -5.88 -21.22 -14.93
N THR A 559 -6.57 -21.26 -13.79
CA THR A 559 -7.03 -20.02 -13.15
C THR A 559 -5.89 -19.49 -12.30
N THR A 560 -4.92 -18.85 -12.96
CA THR A 560 -4.17 -17.76 -12.33
C THR A 560 -5.19 -16.70 -11.96
N GLU A 561 -5.78 -16.82 -10.77
CA GLU A 561 -6.46 -15.68 -10.16
C GLU A 561 -5.39 -14.59 -10.02
N ALA A 562 -5.43 -13.61 -10.91
CA ALA A 562 -4.59 -12.43 -10.82
C ALA A 562 -4.78 -11.87 -9.40
N ILE A 563 -3.68 -11.67 -8.68
CA ILE A 563 -3.70 -11.04 -7.36
C ILE A 563 -4.10 -9.58 -7.60
N THR A 564 -5.40 -9.29 -7.58
CA THR A 564 -5.90 -7.91 -7.66
C THR A 564 -5.69 -7.22 -6.32
N PHE A 565 -5.28 -5.95 -6.36
CA PHE A 565 -4.96 -5.16 -5.17
C PHE A 565 -6.16 -5.01 -4.20
N SER A 566 -7.40 -5.10 -4.71
CA SER A 566 -8.65 -5.10 -3.94
C SER A 566 -8.73 -6.21 -2.88
N THR A 567 -7.88 -7.23 -2.98
CA THR A 567 -7.88 -8.35 -2.06
C THR A 567 -6.91 -8.20 -0.87
N PHE A 568 -6.22 -7.07 -0.74
CA PHE A 568 -5.35 -6.76 0.41
C PHE A 568 -6.11 -6.23 1.65
N VAL A 569 -7.41 -5.98 1.56
CA VAL A 569 -8.24 -5.39 2.63
C VAL A 569 -8.85 -6.49 3.53
N SER A 570 -8.04 -7.43 4.00
CA SER A 570 -8.43 -8.31 5.11
C SER A 570 -7.79 -7.81 6.40
N PRO A 571 -8.55 -7.54 7.47
CA PRO A 571 -7.99 -7.17 8.78
C PRO A 571 -6.92 -8.15 9.29
N LEU A 572 -7.07 -9.43 8.95
CA LEU A 572 -6.13 -10.49 9.32
C LEU A 572 -4.82 -10.44 8.52
N LEU A 573 -4.89 -10.07 7.24
CA LEU A 573 -3.69 -9.82 6.43
C LEU A 573 -2.99 -8.55 6.90
N LEU A 574 -3.75 -7.50 7.24
CA LEU A 574 -3.19 -6.28 7.83
C LEU A 574 -2.48 -6.59 9.16
N LEU A 575 -3.10 -7.38 10.04
CA LEU A 575 -2.47 -7.83 11.27
C LEU A 575 -1.16 -8.57 11.00
N THR A 576 -1.12 -9.39 9.94
CA THR A 576 0.11 -10.09 9.51
C THR A 576 1.17 -9.12 9.02
N LEU A 577 0.81 -8.10 8.25
CA LEU A 577 1.73 -7.05 7.78
C LEU A 577 2.26 -6.20 8.95
N VAL A 578 1.39 -5.86 9.91
CA VAL A 578 1.78 -5.14 11.12
C VAL A 578 2.79 -5.95 11.92
N TYR A 579 2.49 -7.22 12.17
CA TYR A 579 3.39 -8.13 12.86
C TYR A 579 4.72 -8.30 12.09
N ALA A 580 4.65 -8.54 10.78
CA ALA A 580 5.82 -8.88 9.97
C ALA A 580 6.74 -7.68 9.73
N PHE A 581 6.20 -6.47 9.56
CA PHE A 581 6.98 -5.30 9.16
C PHE A 581 6.95 -4.15 10.17
N LEU A 582 5.79 -3.82 10.73
CA LEU A 582 5.63 -2.60 11.52
C LEU A 582 6.16 -2.74 12.96
N LEU A 583 5.87 -3.85 13.64
CA LEU A 583 6.29 -4.04 15.04
C LEU A 583 7.82 -3.99 15.24
N PRO A 584 8.66 -4.57 14.34
CA PRO A 584 10.12 -4.40 14.41
C PRO A 584 10.57 -2.94 14.21
N VAL A 585 9.98 -2.21 13.26
CA VAL A 585 10.29 -0.79 13.00
C VAL A 585 9.99 0.05 14.24
N LEU A 586 8.83 -0.15 14.85
CA LEU A 586 8.41 0.57 16.04
C LEU A 586 9.19 0.17 17.29
N GLY A 587 9.86 -0.99 17.30
CA GLY A 587 10.49 -1.54 18.51
C GLY A 587 9.49 -2.11 19.51
N LEU A 588 8.30 -2.52 19.04
CA LEU A 588 7.25 -3.09 19.89
C LEU A 588 7.35 -4.60 20.04
N GLN A 589 8.16 -5.24 19.21
CA GLN A 589 8.35 -6.68 19.27
C GLN A 589 9.82 -7.06 19.08
N HIS A 590 10.45 -7.42 20.19
CA HIS A 590 11.79 -8.01 20.21
C HIS A 590 11.72 -9.54 20.26
N MET A 591 10.86 -10.09 21.13
CA MET A 591 10.65 -11.55 21.23
C MET A 591 9.54 -12.00 20.28
N ALA A 592 9.74 -13.18 19.69
CA ALA A 592 8.91 -13.70 18.61
C ALA A 592 8.79 -12.75 17.40
N SER A 593 9.77 -11.86 17.22
CA SER A 593 9.82 -10.91 16.11
C SER A 593 10.00 -11.65 14.78
N CYS A 594 9.41 -11.12 13.71
CA CYS A 594 9.47 -11.70 12.37
C CYS A 594 10.88 -11.62 11.73
N SER A 595 11.89 -11.15 12.45
CA SER A 595 13.28 -10.98 12.01
C SER A 595 14.12 -12.27 12.13
N MET A 596 13.53 -13.44 11.86
CA MET A 596 14.05 -14.77 12.20
C MET A 596 15.56 -14.91 11.96
N TYR A 597 16.32 -15.07 13.04
CA TYR A 597 17.78 -15.21 13.05
C TYR A 597 18.54 -14.14 12.24
N ALA A 598 17.95 -12.97 12.02
CA ALA A 598 18.54 -11.91 11.22
C ALA A 598 19.64 -11.13 11.97
N ASN A 599 19.82 -11.34 13.28
CA ASN A 599 20.64 -10.47 14.13
C ASN A 599 20.23 -8.98 14.01
N LEU A 600 18.93 -8.75 13.85
CA LEU A 600 18.37 -7.42 13.75
C LEU A 600 18.53 -6.70 15.10
N LYS A 601 19.11 -5.51 15.06
CA LYS A 601 19.29 -4.67 16.25
C LYS A 601 18.01 -3.89 16.50
N HIS A 602 17.35 -4.16 17.62
CA HIS A 602 16.14 -3.44 18.02
C HIS A 602 16.41 -2.27 18.98
N TYR A 603 17.50 -2.31 19.75
CA TYR A 603 17.83 -1.31 20.78
C TYR A 603 19.15 -0.59 20.49
N GLY A 604 19.22 0.70 20.79
CA GLY A 604 20.45 1.49 20.68
C GLY A 604 20.82 1.83 19.24
N GLY A 605 19.81 2.13 18.42
CA GLY A 605 19.89 2.38 16.98
C GLY A 605 19.72 1.12 16.12
N SER A 606 19.53 1.33 14.82
CA SER A 606 19.30 0.26 13.83
C SER A 606 20.58 -0.21 13.13
N ASN A 607 20.64 -1.49 12.79
CA ASN A 607 21.66 -2.06 11.89
C ASN A 607 21.09 -2.47 10.53
N HIS A 608 19.80 -2.25 10.29
CA HIS A 608 19.12 -2.57 9.05
C HIS A 608 19.47 -1.54 7.96
N LEU A 609 19.61 -2.00 6.72
CA LEU A 609 20.19 -1.18 5.64
C LEU A 609 19.20 -0.21 5.00
N VAL A 610 17.89 -0.47 5.14
CA VAL A 610 16.84 0.31 4.45
C VAL A 610 15.94 1.07 5.41
N VAL A 611 15.29 0.36 6.34
CA VAL A 611 14.40 0.97 7.35
C VAL A 611 15.04 0.97 8.74
N PRO A 612 14.75 1.98 9.59
CA PRO A 612 15.15 1.95 10.99
C PRO A 612 14.32 0.94 11.78
N THR A 613 14.83 0.58 12.95
CA THR A 613 14.21 -0.30 13.95
C THR A 613 14.26 0.39 15.30
N GLY A 614 13.33 0.06 16.19
CA GLY A 614 13.33 0.63 17.54
C GLY A 614 12.86 2.08 17.63
N LEU A 615 12.09 2.59 16.66
CA LEU A 615 11.76 4.02 16.59
C LEU A 615 11.09 4.57 17.86
N LEU A 616 10.15 3.83 18.46
CA LEU A 616 9.52 4.27 19.71
C LEU A 616 10.51 4.19 20.88
N GLN A 617 11.37 3.18 20.90
CA GLN A 617 12.38 3.02 21.96
C GLN A 617 13.37 4.19 21.93
N ASP A 618 13.89 4.53 20.75
CA ASP A 618 14.78 5.69 20.56
C ASP A 618 14.05 7.00 20.95
N TRP A 619 12.78 7.16 20.56
CA TRP A 619 11.98 8.34 20.90
C TRP A 619 11.76 8.50 22.41
N PHE A 620 11.39 7.42 23.12
CA PHE A 620 11.19 7.44 24.56
C PHE A 620 12.48 7.56 25.35
N HIS A 621 13.61 7.09 24.80
CA HIS A 621 14.93 7.28 25.40
C HIS A 621 15.35 8.76 25.40
N ASP A 622 15.07 9.48 24.30
CA ASP A 622 15.50 10.87 24.12
C ASP A 622 14.61 11.87 24.87
N LEU A 623 13.35 11.53 25.12
CA LEU A 623 12.52 12.27 26.03
C LEU A 623 12.96 11.96 27.46
N HIS A 624 13.25 12.96 28.29
CA HIS A 624 13.32 12.82 29.76
C HIS A 624 11.93 12.51 30.37
N SER A 625 11.20 11.61 29.72
CA SER A 625 9.89 11.12 30.09
C SER A 625 10.02 10.19 31.29
N PRO A 626 9.06 10.22 32.23
CA PRO A 626 8.99 9.21 33.29
C PRO A 626 8.87 7.78 32.73
N TRP A 627 8.45 7.63 31.47
CA TRP A 627 8.38 6.34 30.77
C TRP A 627 9.68 5.95 30.06
N GLY A 628 10.65 6.87 29.92
CA GLY A 628 11.92 6.62 29.23
C GLY A 628 12.70 5.42 29.79
N PRO A 629 12.89 5.31 31.12
CA PRO A 629 13.53 4.15 31.73
C PRO A 629 12.72 2.85 31.57
N ALA A 630 11.39 2.94 31.56
CA ALA A 630 10.50 1.77 31.50
C ALA A 630 10.33 1.21 30.07
N PHE A 631 10.34 2.08 29.06
CA PHE A 631 10.05 1.71 27.66
C PHE A 631 11.22 1.93 26.70
N GLY A 632 11.95 3.05 26.83
CA GLY A 632 13.15 3.34 26.01
C GLY A 632 14.29 2.36 26.30
N GLY A 633 14.37 1.90 27.56
CA GLY A 633 15.32 0.89 28.02
C GLY A 633 16.77 1.39 28.00
N ALA A 634 17.51 1.14 29.07
CA ALA A 634 18.97 1.25 29.04
C ALA A 634 19.57 -0.09 28.61
N LEU A 635 20.48 -0.08 27.62
CA LEU A 635 21.25 -1.26 27.27
C LEU A 635 22.35 -1.44 28.33
N TRP A 636 22.13 -2.36 29.28
CA TRP A 636 23.13 -2.70 30.27
C TRP A 636 24.05 -3.78 29.72
N ARG A 637 25.31 -3.43 29.51
CA ARG A 637 26.37 -4.41 29.26
C ARG A 637 26.89 -4.92 30.60
N LEU A 638 26.71 -6.21 30.85
CA LEU A 638 27.25 -6.88 32.02
C LEU A 638 28.66 -7.38 31.70
N ASP A 639 29.68 -6.65 32.14
CA ASP A 639 31.08 -6.96 31.83
C ASP A 639 31.70 -8.00 32.79
N ALA A 640 31.24 -8.03 34.04
CA ALA A 640 31.65 -9.00 35.04
C ALA A 640 30.52 -9.21 36.05
N VAL A 641 30.55 -10.36 36.73
CA VAL A 641 29.74 -10.58 37.93
C VAL A 641 30.62 -11.18 39.00
N ASP A 642 30.58 -10.55 40.17
CA ASP A 642 31.30 -11.00 41.36
C ASP A 642 30.46 -12.03 42.14
N GLY A 643 31.16 -12.99 42.78
CA GLY A 643 30.54 -14.01 43.63
C GLY A 643 30.11 -15.29 42.90
N ALA A 644 30.10 -16.40 43.63
CA ALA A 644 29.79 -17.74 43.09
C ALA A 644 28.38 -17.83 42.50
N ASP A 645 27.39 -17.19 43.13
CA ASP A 645 26.00 -17.21 42.68
C ASP A 645 25.80 -16.45 41.36
N GLY A 646 26.52 -15.34 41.21
CA GLY A 646 26.47 -14.51 40.02
C GLY A 646 27.22 -15.11 38.83
N ALA A 647 28.36 -15.76 39.09
CA ALA A 647 29.06 -16.59 38.10
C ALA A 647 28.21 -17.79 37.66
N ALA A 648 27.49 -18.45 38.57
CA ALA A 648 26.57 -19.53 38.24
C ALA A 648 25.38 -19.05 37.39
N ALA A 649 24.80 -17.88 37.69
CA ALA A 649 23.72 -17.29 36.90
C ALA A 649 24.17 -16.88 35.48
N LEU A 650 25.39 -16.34 35.33
CA LEU A 650 25.98 -16.04 34.02
C LEU A 650 26.35 -17.29 33.23
N THR A 651 26.88 -18.29 33.92
CA THR A 651 27.22 -19.59 33.32
C THR A 651 25.97 -20.29 32.84
N ALA A 652 24.87 -20.29 33.59
CA ALA A 652 23.58 -20.83 33.15
C ALA A 652 23.02 -20.11 31.91
N ARG A 653 23.23 -18.78 31.78
CA ARG A 653 22.79 -17.99 30.62
C ARG A 653 23.70 -18.12 29.39
N ASN A 654 24.97 -18.49 29.58
CA ASN A 654 25.96 -18.70 28.52
C ASN A 654 26.26 -20.19 28.23
N ALA A 655 25.68 -21.12 29.00
CA ALA A 655 25.98 -22.56 28.99
C ALA A 655 25.85 -23.19 27.60
N TRP A 656 24.98 -22.63 26.75
CA TRP A 656 24.70 -23.15 25.42
C TRP A 656 25.71 -22.72 24.34
N THR A 657 26.68 -21.85 24.66
CA THR A 657 27.73 -21.47 23.69
C THR A 657 28.74 -22.59 23.38
N ALA A 658 28.73 -23.68 24.15
CA ALA A 658 29.62 -24.83 23.98
C ALA A 658 28.97 -26.06 23.31
N VAL A 659 27.75 -25.94 22.77
CA VAL A 659 26.99 -27.10 22.22
C VAL A 659 27.32 -27.37 20.74
N GLU A 660 27.99 -26.44 20.06
CA GLU A 660 28.41 -26.62 18.68
C GLU A 660 29.39 -27.81 18.53
N PRO A 661 29.21 -28.71 17.53
CA PRO A 661 30.13 -29.83 17.32
C PRO A 661 31.59 -29.34 17.19
N PRO A 662 32.59 -30.03 17.79
CA PRO A 662 33.97 -29.53 17.84
C PRO A 662 34.56 -29.14 16.48
N ARG A 663 34.27 -29.95 15.46
CA ARG A 663 34.69 -29.68 14.08
C ARG A 663 34.01 -28.45 13.48
N ALA A 664 32.73 -28.22 13.77
CA ALA A 664 32.03 -27.02 13.32
C ALA A 664 32.63 -25.77 13.99
N VAL A 665 32.96 -25.85 15.28
CA VAL A 665 33.65 -24.77 16.01
C VAL A 665 35.01 -24.44 15.38
N GLU A 666 35.79 -25.47 15.04
CA GLU A 666 37.09 -25.32 14.36
C GLU A 666 36.93 -24.64 12.99
N LEU A 667 36.00 -25.12 12.16
CA LEU A 667 35.71 -24.55 10.84
C LEU A 667 35.18 -23.10 10.94
N LEU A 668 34.37 -22.79 11.95
CA LEU A 668 33.90 -21.42 12.19
C LEU A 668 35.06 -20.50 12.60
N ARG A 669 35.89 -20.93 13.56
CA ARG A 669 37.02 -20.14 14.08
C ARG A 669 38.10 -19.88 13.04
N SER A 670 38.41 -20.87 12.21
CA SER A 670 39.33 -20.70 11.08
C SER A 670 38.85 -19.67 10.05
N ASN A 671 37.56 -19.31 10.07
CA ASN A 671 36.96 -18.30 9.20
C ASN A 671 36.56 -17.02 9.95
N GLY A 672 37.17 -16.77 11.11
CA GLY A 672 36.98 -15.52 11.88
C GLY A 672 35.66 -15.41 12.62
N HIS A 673 34.82 -16.44 12.60
CA HIS A 673 33.64 -16.53 13.46
C HIS A 673 34.06 -16.92 14.88
N SER A 674 33.30 -16.53 15.91
CA SER A 674 33.64 -16.85 17.31
C SER A 674 33.60 -18.35 17.65
N GLY A 675 32.97 -19.14 16.77
CA GLY A 675 32.57 -20.53 17.03
C GLY A 675 31.54 -20.67 18.15
N ARG A 676 30.91 -19.57 18.59
CA ARG A 676 29.84 -19.56 19.59
C ARG A 676 28.51 -19.29 18.91
N GLN A 677 27.48 -20.01 19.32
CA GLN A 677 26.11 -19.73 18.92
C GLN A 677 25.54 -18.57 19.75
N PHE A 678 24.69 -17.73 19.14
CA PHE A 678 23.93 -16.71 19.88
C PHE A 678 22.84 -17.39 20.73
N ALA A 679 23.22 -17.85 21.92
CA ALA A 679 22.35 -18.49 22.91
C ALA A 679 21.23 -17.60 23.47
N ALA A 680 21.17 -16.33 23.08
CA ALA A 680 20.27 -15.36 23.69
C ALA A 680 18.79 -15.69 23.46
N TYR A 681 18.41 -16.38 22.37
CA TYR A 681 17.03 -16.78 22.13
C TYR A 681 16.68 -18.07 22.91
N TYR A 682 17.57 -19.08 22.85
CA TYR A 682 17.45 -20.36 23.56
C TYR A 682 17.47 -20.22 25.09
N ALA A 683 18.49 -19.54 25.63
CA ALA A 683 18.64 -19.35 27.06
C ALA A 683 17.48 -18.55 27.69
N ARG A 684 16.76 -17.73 26.91
CA ARG A 684 15.59 -16.98 27.39
C ARG A 684 14.33 -17.85 27.49
N LEU A 685 14.16 -18.81 26.58
CA LEU A 685 13.00 -19.72 26.59
C LEU A 685 13.15 -20.83 27.63
N GLU A 686 14.32 -21.47 27.69
CA GLU A 686 14.53 -22.66 28.53
C GLU A 686 14.80 -22.31 30.01
N SER A 687 15.44 -21.15 30.30
CA SER A 687 15.69 -20.73 31.69
C SER A 687 14.41 -20.57 32.53
N LEU A 688 13.25 -20.43 31.89
CA LEU A 688 11.95 -20.29 32.55
C LEU A 688 11.24 -21.64 32.75
N GLU A 689 11.38 -22.57 31.81
CA GLU A 689 10.90 -23.95 31.96
C GLU A 689 11.65 -24.66 33.09
N ALA A 690 12.98 -24.55 33.11
CA ALA A 690 13.82 -25.12 34.16
C ALA A 690 13.57 -24.47 35.54
N ALA A 691 13.08 -23.23 35.59
CA ALA A 691 12.79 -22.52 36.83
C ALA A 691 11.37 -22.76 37.37
N GLY A 692 10.49 -23.48 36.65
CA GLY A 692 9.11 -23.75 37.09
C GLY A 692 8.25 -22.50 37.27
N VAL A 693 8.65 -21.36 36.69
CA VAL A 693 8.02 -20.05 36.94
C VAL A 693 6.88 -19.83 35.95
N SER A 694 5.69 -20.33 36.28
CA SER A 694 4.45 -20.14 35.50
C SER A 694 3.89 -18.70 35.52
N SER A 695 4.49 -17.80 36.29
CA SER A 695 4.09 -16.40 36.35
C SER A 695 5.24 -15.50 36.79
N TYR A 696 5.86 -14.79 35.85
CA TYR A 696 6.53 -13.55 36.23
C TYR A 696 5.43 -12.50 36.45
N ARG A 697 5.11 -12.21 37.73
CA ARG A 697 4.89 -10.81 38.10
C ARG A 697 6.13 -10.07 37.62
N LEU A 698 5.96 -9.04 36.82
CA LEU A 698 7.01 -8.06 36.51
C LEU A 698 7.87 -7.89 37.76
N PHE A 699 9.12 -8.38 37.72
CA PHE A 699 10.08 -8.02 38.74
C PHE A 699 10.23 -6.51 38.59
N HIS A 700 9.56 -5.77 39.45
CA HIS A 700 10.02 -4.46 39.83
C HIS A 700 11.46 -4.68 40.28
N TRP A 701 12.42 -4.29 39.44
CA TRP A 701 13.66 -3.78 39.98
C TRP A 701 13.23 -2.60 40.85
N SER A 702 13.09 -2.86 42.15
CA SER A 702 13.27 -1.81 43.15
C SER A 702 14.54 -1.08 42.75
N SER A 703 14.41 0.22 42.55
CA SER A 703 15.41 1.14 42.03
C SER A 703 16.85 0.70 42.29
N PRO A 704 17.77 0.80 41.31
CA PRO A 704 19.18 0.56 41.61
C PRO A 704 19.60 1.43 42.80
N PRO A 705 20.42 0.91 43.72
CA PRO A 705 20.99 1.75 44.78
C PRO A 705 21.62 2.97 44.11
N SER A 706 21.34 4.15 44.66
CA SER A 706 21.74 5.47 44.15
C SER A 706 23.26 5.67 44.00
N SER A 707 24.07 4.65 44.30
CA SER A 707 25.53 4.66 44.24
C SER A 707 26.13 4.19 42.90
N PHE A 708 25.35 3.70 41.93
CA PHE A 708 25.85 3.35 40.59
C PHE A 708 25.58 4.43 39.54
N ALA A 709 25.98 5.68 39.83
CA ALA A 709 26.13 6.72 38.82
C ALA A 709 27.55 6.68 38.25
N ALA A 710 27.86 5.67 37.43
CA ALA A 710 29.05 5.74 36.58
C ALA A 710 28.76 6.72 35.43
N PRO A 711 29.65 7.69 35.14
CA PRO A 711 29.43 8.63 34.04
C PRO A 711 29.38 7.85 32.72
N CYS A 712 28.26 7.95 32.01
CA CYS A 712 28.17 7.51 30.62
C CYS A 712 29.29 8.18 29.83
N ALA A 713 30.15 7.38 29.20
CA ALA A 713 31.13 7.89 28.27
C ALA A 713 30.40 8.70 27.17
N PRO A 714 30.78 9.95 26.89
CA PRO A 714 30.14 10.74 25.86
C PRO A 714 30.29 10.04 24.51
N ARG A 715 29.19 9.95 23.74
CA ARG A 715 29.22 9.50 22.35
C ARG A 715 30.30 10.27 21.58
N PRO A 716 31.04 9.65 20.65
CA PRO A 716 31.80 10.40 19.68
C PRO A 716 30.82 11.30 18.93
N GLN A 717 31.00 12.60 19.04
CA GLN A 717 30.23 13.56 18.25
C GLN A 717 30.35 13.16 16.78
N ARG A 718 29.21 12.96 16.11
CA ARG A 718 29.15 12.87 14.65
C ARG A 718 29.77 14.17 14.12
N ARG A 719 31.03 14.12 13.68
CA ARG A 719 31.63 15.19 12.87
C ARG A 719 30.77 15.32 11.62
N ARG A 720 29.94 16.36 11.58
CA ARG A 720 29.37 16.87 10.33
C ARG A 720 30.54 17.30 9.46
N GLY A 721 30.60 16.74 8.25
CA GLY A 721 31.28 17.29 7.07
C GLY A 721 32.71 17.81 7.25
N VAL A 722 33.68 16.99 6.86
CA VAL A 722 34.86 17.52 6.15
C VAL A 722 34.79 16.94 4.74
N PRO A 723 34.81 17.77 3.69
CA PRO A 723 34.74 17.27 2.32
C PRO A 723 36.07 16.63 1.92
N ARG A 724 36.01 15.39 1.45
CA ARG A 724 36.78 14.85 0.32
C ARG A 724 36.12 13.59 -0.19
#